data_AF-A0A2T7LCI7-F1
#
_entry.id   AF-A0A2T7LCI7-F1
#
_cell.length_a   1.000
_cell.length_b   1.000
_cell.length_c   1.000
_cell.angle_alpha   90.00
_cell.angle_beta   90.00
_cell.angle_gamma   90.00
#
_symmetry.space_group_name_H-M   'P 1'
#
loop_
_entity.id
_entity.type
_entity.pdbx_description
1 polymer ?
#
loop_
_entity_poly.entity_id
_entity_poly.type
_entity_poly.pdbx_seq_one_letter_code
_entity_poly.pdbx_strand_id
1 'polypeptide(L)'
;MKTYQPTLFVGLGGTGGLVGAELERRLRVDLCGPDGTALQHIGGLAPYQLPDHLQFVYADFSESDLRRLPQFNVDSSLRAAYARTSRATHNLLPNFDSSPEVTQMLRASLRDEVAGWLPPQDSEPRVTPLRNGAGQLPTVGRAALFATLRHSLQPVLEPLLHAIDAIAKSGGSVSGAGGGRVTGCDVFVAFSVAGGTGAGIFLDYLHLINDAFKRRKFDGVKIYPLVVMPSSFPASTGGGREADLNAARALVDLFRLVDGQNAPTAGTEIGDLDHDSSLGIRYPGTVPVRLRTGILPTAFLFSPTAGIRQDDLRRSIVSLVMSLIGTELGDSRSRGRSMAADDDFQTFAASFINRGVHRSALSPTGIGRQGVSTSLVASMTAPMDQLADLVAGRLLRVAVTELAERPRSAAKDDTLPLIRRLFSDSHLDELWERKQLPVEDPQPLPRGGKAIEEALNQRVGDMQRLLSELRSLADRQAAAMAARFSPRPAVDNLLQSVDPFLAERLVRGVPDSEDEITRLGFLGMLAARARSPKRPAGVSDQPPKVPRIKGRIAGMSPARWGDDDVRAALQAQDSWYRWRCRAVWHEAWREQQQRWQPQADTAGADLGRLVNAFRKQADQERKLADHKRQELYEERTGISYLLPPQRTLNHFYEDVITRLVRGEGLRESDDEASLLLRLIDGDTWRSVHAQSHRNPDGAVAAVKARLEGRITRLFAESGAQLEERPLLPSMSTLLAAAAGDADATDQVSKEALDLFSRKLAGLLPVGFTPEGTGPLQVLVTHPRVQAVEEVQEYLAKAVHLPADAKQPVEYRGVESDSITVVLFRSEMSLTQVPEARTVLRQWARAKDDEQAQDVLRWRQRLGYEDDWMISSEEDRRTILHRLLCCMWNGQVDVLDGDTASPSRVRLRLFPGEGADIPGVRLRLGDFPGGISSWSELLRAYERWIVLDDERTVEDYCKKLMSAQPTGLARAGTAPHPMFTEFVERVAPRQLELLEERRERGGPRADGWIRPLWEFWAETLPAALDMEFGDQRAIQPTLRTLLEHVRGGSPVPPRSRPAAPERRRPAADEDDWGTSGPVSDPVPVTDERGRDERGRDERLPGPRSGGYDGTREERYGREERYGAGGAREERYDREERYGSEERYGSEVPRGGEERYGSDAPRADDRFTDNRFADDRFTDDPFTGNRPSDPRFGGDGSGRDPYADDDASGPRSFRNGSAQ
;
A
#
# COMPACT_ATOMS: atom_id res chain seq x y z
N MET A 1 -10.59 4.65 -15.50
CA MET A 1 -10.60 3.17 -15.34
C MET A 1 -11.98 2.68 -14.91
N LYS A 2 -12.30 1.41 -15.21
CA LYS A 2 -13.43 0.64 -14.65
C LYS A 2 -12.90 -0.61 -13.96
N THR A 3 -13.72 -1.19 -13.08
CA THR A 3 -13.35 -2.38 -12.30
C THR A 3 -14.50 -3.37 -12.35
N TYR A 4 -14.25 -4.54 -12.92
CA TYR A 4 -15.32 -5.44 -13.36
C TYR A 4 -15.70 -6.49 -12.33
N GLN A 5 -14.90 -6.62 -11.26
CA GLN A 5 -15.06 -7.62 -10.20
C GLN A 5 -14.74 -7.01 -8.83
N PRO A 6 -15.31 -7.55 -7.73
CA PRO A 6 -14.89 -7.19 -6.38
C PRO A 6 -13.48 -7.69 -6.09
N THR A 7 -12.72 -6.89 -5.33
CA THR A 7 -11.33 -7.19 -5.01
C THR A 7 -11.02 -6.92 -3.55
N LEU A 8 -10.35 -7.87 -2.90
CA LEU A 8 -9.74 -7.70 -1.58
C LEU A 8 -8.22 -7.76 -1.71
N PHE A 9 -7.54 -6.66 -1.44
CA PHE A 9 -6.08 -6.64 -1.27
C PHE A 9 -5.73 -6.86 0.21
N VAL A 10 -4.75 -7.73 0.48
CA VAL A 10 -4.20 -7.96 1.81
C VAL A 10 -2.68 -7.79 1.80
N GLY A 11 -2.18 -6.79 2.54
CA GLY A 11 -0.75 -6.50 2.65
C GLY A 11 -0.17 -6.99 3.99
N LEU A 12 0.76 -7.95 3.96
CA LEU A 12 1.38 -8.53 5.16
C LEU A 12 2.86 -8.10 5.29
N GLY A 13 3.20 -7.53 6.44
CA GLY A 13 4.49 -6.91 6.72
C GLY A 13 4.74 -5.64 5.88
N GLY A 14 5.81 -4.91 6.20
CA GLY A 14 6.15 -3.64 5.54
C GLY A 14 6.20 -3.73 4.00
N THR A 15 6.66 -4.84 3.41
CA THR A 15 6.62 -5.04 1.95
C THR A 15 5.19 -5.07 1.41
N GLY A 16 4.29 -5.85 2.02
CA GLY A 16 2.89 -5.90 1.63
C GLY A 16 2.15 -4.58 1.88
N GLY A 17 2.50 -3.90 2.97
CA GLY A 17 2.05 -2.54 3.27
C GLY A 17 2.44 -1.52 2.20
N LEU A 18 3.69 -1.53 1.76
CA LEU A 18 4.19 -0.63 0.71
C LEU A 18 3.55 -0.94 -0.67
N VAL A 19 3.39 -2.21 -1.04
CA VAL A 19 2.71 -2.61 -2.30
C VAL A 19 1.25 -2.13 -2.29
N GLY A 20 0.52 -2.40 -1.21
CA GLY A 20 -0.88 -1.99 -1.11
C GLY A 20 -1.06 -0.47 -1.04
N ALA A 21 -0.20 0.24 -0.32
CA ALA A 21 -0.22 1.70 -0.24
C ALA A 21 -0.02 2.37 -1.62
N GLU A 22 0.82 1.78 -2.48
CA GLU A 22 1.02 2.25 -3.85
C GLU A 22 -0.18 1.91 -4.76
N LEU A 23 -0.71 0.69 -4.66
CA LEU A 23 -1.93 0.26 -5.37
C LEU A 23 -3.14 1.12 -4.99
N GLU A 24 -3.32 1.41 -3.71
CA GLU A 24 -4.42 2.21 -3.17
C GLU A 24 -4.33 3.68 -3.63
N ARG A 25 -3.12 4.25 -3.69
CA ARG A 25 -2.89 5.57 -4.32
C ARG A 25 -3.29 5.56 -5.80
N ARG A 26 -2.76 4.61 -6.56
CA ARG A 26 -2.93 4.54 -8.03
C ARG A 26 -4.39 4.31 -8.42
N LEU A 27 -5.11 3.41 -7.73
CA LEU A 27 -6.55 3.21 -7.93
C LEU A 27 -7.37 4.47 -7.61
N ARG A 28 -7.00 5.25 -6.58
CA ARG A 28 -7.73 6.49 -6.27
C ARG A 28 -7.53 7.56 -7.36
N VAL A 29 -6.36 7.64 -8.00
CA VAL A 29 -6.15 8.52 -9.17
C VAL A 29 -6.90 7.98 -10.40
N ASP A 30 -6.69 6.71 -10.77
CA ASP A 30 -7.21 6.12 -12.02
C ASP A 30 -8.75 5.92 -12.04
N LEU A 31 -9.40 5.92 -10.86
CA LEU A 31 -10.86 5.81 -10.70
C LEU A 31 -11.53 7.11 -10.28
N CYS A 32 -10.97 7.87 -9.32
CA CYS A 32 -11.59 9.10 -8.83
C CYS A 32 -11.12 10.37 -9.57
N GLY A 33 -10.10 10.28 -10.43
CA GLY A 33 -9.50 11.42 -11.12
C GLY A 33 -8.51 12.22 -10.25
N PRO A 34 -7.77 13.17 -10.85
CA PRO A 34 -6.69 13.91 -10.18
C PRO A 34 -7.17 14.93 -9.12
N ASP A 35 -8.47 15.24 -9.09
CA ASP A 35 -9.12 16.02 -8.01
C ASP A 35 -9.97 15.14 -7.07
N GLY A 36 -10.04 13.83 -7.36
CA GLY A 36 -10.82 12.85 -6.63
C GLY A 36 -12.34 12.94 -6.84
N THR A 37 -12.87 13.79 -7.73
CA THR A 37 -14.31 14.05 -7.82
C THR A 37 -15.06 13.22 -8.86
N ALA A 38 -14.38 12.48 -9.75
CA ALA A 38 -15.01 11.83 -10.92
C ALA A 38 -16.14 10.85 -10.57
N LEU A 39 -16.05 10.17 -9.41
CA LEU A 39 -17.06 9.22 -8.94
C LEU A 39 -18.21 9.86 -8.13
N GLN A 40 -18.22 11.17 -7.86
CA GLN A 40 -19.30 11.83 -7.12
C GLN A 40 -20.67 11.63 -7.79
N HIS A 41 -20.70 11.66 -9.11
CA HIS A 41 -21.91 11.43 -9.91
C HIS A 41 -22.40 9.97 -9.85
N ILE A 42 -21.52 9.02 -9.51
CA ILE A 42 -21.83 7.59 -9.43
C ILE A 42 -22.09 7.22 -7.96
N GLY A 43 -23.29 7.56 -7.49
CA GLY A 43 -23.78 7.17 -6.16
C GLY A 43 -23.42 8.09 -5.00
N GLY A 44 -22.91 9.30 -5.25
CA GLY A 44 -22.66 10.30 -4.19
C GLY A 44 -21.43 10.01 -3.32
N LEU A 45 -20.44 9.32 -3.87
CA LEU A 45 -19.17 9.02 -3.20
C LEU A 45 -18.39 10.31 -2.89
N ALA A 46 -17.69 10.35 -1.74
CA ALA A 46 -16.88 11.51 -1.35
C ALA A 46 -15.59 11.66 -2.22
N PRO A 47 -14.91 12.82 -2.22
CA PRO A 47 -13.64 12.98 -2.91
C PRO A 47 -12.62 11.89 -2.57
N TYR A 48 -12.01 11.29 -3.59
CA TYR A 48 -11.09 10.14 -3.51
C TYR A 48 -11.65 8.88 -2.84
N GLN A 49 -12.98 8.76 -2.64
CA GLN A 49 -13.59 7.56 -2.10
C GLN A 49 -13.69 6.48 -3.19
N LEU A 50 -12.97 5.36 -2.99
CA LEU A 50 -13.15 4.17 -3.82
C LEU A 50 -14.52 3.52 -3.58
N PRO A 51 -15.10 2.85 -4.59
CA PRO A 51 -16.29 2.03 -4.42
C PRO A 51 -16.10 0.91 -3.38
N ASP A 52 -17.16 0.57 -2.65
CA ASP A 52 -17.11 -0.41 -1.54
C ASP A 52 -16.83 -1.87 -2.00
N HIS A 53 -16.76 -2.15 -3.31
CA HIS A 53 -16.30 -3.44 -3.85
C HIS A 53 -14.77 -3.59 -3.94
N LEU A 54 -14.01 -2.52 -3.70
CA LEU A 54 -12.56 -2.53 -3.57
C LEU A 54 -12.18 -2.35 -2.09
N GLN A 55 -11.47 -3.30 -1.51
CA GLN A 55 -11.12 -3.29 -0.08
C GLN A 55 -9.65 -3.65 0.16
N PHE A 56 -9.07 -3.05 1.20
CA PHE A 56 -7.67 -3.20 1.59
C PHE A 56 -7.58 -3.54 3.08
N VAL A 57 -6.82 -4.58 3.43
CA VAL A 57 -6.52 -4.97 4.82
C VAL A 57 -5.00 -5.09 4.99
N TYR A 58 -4.44 -4.39 5.96
CA TYR A 58 -3.00 -4.34 6.21
C TYR A 58 -2.63 -4.94 7.57
N ALA A 59 -1.55 -5.71 7.65
CA ALA A 59 -1.13 -6.41 8.86
C ALA A 59 0.39 -6.36 9.07
N ASP A 60 0.83 -5.74 10.17
CA ASP A 60 2.23 -5.75 10.62
C ASP A 60 2.27 -5.72 12.16
N PHE A 61 3.38 -6.15 12.75
CA PHE A 61 3.73 -5.93 14.15
C PHE A 61 4.25 -4.52 14.41
N SER A 62 4.82 -3.86 13.39
CA SER A 62 5.24 -2.46 13.45
C SER A 62 4.05 -1.52 13.31
N GLU A 63 3.49 -1.07 14.44
CA GLU A 63 2.49 0.02 14.48
C GLU A 63 3.06 1.33 13.88
N SER A 64 4.38 1.51 13.86
CA SER A 64 5.06 2.59 13.12
C SER A 64 4.89 2.50 11.60
N ASP A 65 4.91 1.29 11.03
CA ASP A 65 4.71 1.07 9.60
C ASP A 65 3.22 1.01 9.23
N LEU A 66 2.35 0.51 10.11
CA LEU A 66 0.90 0.69 9.95
C LEU A 66 0.53 2.18 9.91
N ARG A 67 1.15 3.04 10.75
CA ARG A 67 0.99 4.50 10.70
C ARG A 67 1.57 5.16 9.44
N ARG A 68 2.39 4.47 8.63
CA ARG A 68 2.86 4.97 7.32
C ARG A 68 1.82 4.79 6.21
N LEU A 69 0.79 3.97 6.41
CA LEU A 69 -0.27 3.70 5.43
C LEU A 69 -1.07 4.98 5.04
N PRO A 70 -1.59 5.06 3.81
CA PRO A 70 -2.25 6.27 3.30
C PRO A 70 -3.37 6.79 4.21
N GLN A 71 -4.23 5.90 4.72
CA GLN A 71 -5.39 6.23 5.57
C GLN A 71 -5.08 7.08 6.82
N PHE A 72 -3.84 7.05 7.33
CA PHE A 72 -3.41 7.85 8.48
C PHE A 72 -2.68 9.13 8.11
N ASN A 73 -1.97 9.15 6.98
CA ASN A 73 -1.14 10.27 6.54
C ASN A 73 -1.85 11.26 5.60
N VAL A 74 -3.02 10.92 5.07
CA VAL A 74 -3.85 11.88 4.32
C VAL A 74 -4.48 12.96 5.22
N ASP A 75 -4.83 14.08 4.59
CA ASP A 75 -5.58 15.17 5.20
C ASP A 75 -6.83 14.70 5.93
N SER A 76 -7.16 15.38 7.03
CA SER A 76 -8.25 15.00 7.93
C SER A 76 -9.63 14.97 7.26
N SER A 77 -9.81 15.66 6.13
CA SER A 77 -10.99 15.60 5.27
C SER A 77 -11.12 14.26 4.53
N LEU A 78 -10.00 13.69 4.06
CA LEU A 78 -9.97 12.48 3.24
C LEU A 78 -9.99 11.18 4.07
N ARG A 79 -9.62 11.22 5.35
CA ARG A 79 -9.56 10.01 6.21
C ARG A 79 -10.86 9.22 6.24
N ALA A 80 -12.02 9.88 6.16
CA ALA A 80 -13.32 9.20 6.09
C ALA A 80 -13.54 8.44 4.75
N ALA A 81 -13.01 8.94 3.64
CA ALA A 81 -13.03 8.29 2.33
C ALA A 81 -11.99 7.16 2.22
N TYR A 82 -10.93 7.21 3.02
CA TYR A 82 -9.95 6.12 3.14
C TYR A 82 -10.47 5.00 4.06
N ALA A 83 -10.91 5.31 5.28
CA ALA A 83 -11.36 4.33 6.28
C ALA A 83 -12.62 3.51 5.91
N ARG A 84 -13.29 3.84 4.79
CA ARG A 84 -14.35 2.98 4.21
C ARG A 84 -13.81 1.76 3.49
N THR A 85 -12.71 1.91 2.76
CA THR A 85 -12.12 0.85 1.94
C THR A 85 -10.79 0.33 2.48
N SER A 86 -10.10 1.08 3.33
CA SER A 86 -8.80 0.78 3.93
C SER A 86 -8.95 0.44 5.41
N ARG A 87 -8.30 -0.63 5.89
CA ARG A 87 -8.28 -1.08 7.31
C ARG A 87 -6.91 -1.65 7.68
N ALA A 88 -6.50 -1.48 8.93
CA ALA A 88 -5.31 -2.12 9.50
C ALA A 88 -5.67 -3.06 10.65
N THR A 89 -4.98 -4.19 10.74
CA THR A 89 -5.03 -5.13 11.86
C THR A 89 -4.11 -4.63 12.98
N HIS A 90 -4.66 -3.79 13.86
CA HIS A 90 -3.95 -3.27 15.02
C HIS A 90 -3.82 -4.30 16.15
N ASN A 91 -2.88 -4.08 17.06
CA ASN A 91 -2.62 -4.95 18.22
C ASN A 91 -2.30 -6.41 17.83
N LEU A 92 -1.57 -6.61 16.72
CA LEU A 92 -1.10 -7.94 16.30
C LEU A 92 -0.04 -8.55 17.22
N LEU A 93 0.47 -7.78 18.19
CA LEU A 93 1.37 -8.23 19.24
C LEU A 93 0.63 -8.40 20.57
N PRO A 94 1.02 -9.42 21.38
CA PRO A 94 0.54 -9.54 22.76
C PRO A 94 1.21 -8.50 23.67
N ASN A 95 0.75 -8.41 24.93
CA ASN A 95 1.32 -7.56 25.97
C ASN A 95 2.66 -8.12 26.54
N PHE A 96 3.61 -8.44 25.65
CA PHE A 96 4.96 -8.91 25.97
C PHE A 96 5.96 -8.21 25.03
N ASP A 97 7.05 -7.68 25.58
CA ASP A 97 8.03 -6.93 24.77
C ASP A 97 9.08 -7.85 24.12
N SER A 98 9.24 -9.10 24.56
CA SER A 98 10.29 -10.01 24.06
C SER A 98 9.80 -11.39 23.61
N SER A 99 10.52 -12.02 22.67
CA SER A 99 10.18 -13.38 22.19
C SER A 99 10.16 -14.47 23.27
N PRO A 100 11.09 -14.52 24.26
CA PRO A 100 11.09 -15.62 25.24
C PRO A 100 9.89 -15.60 26.19
N GLU A 101 9.36 -14.40 26.50
CA GLU A 101 8.13 -14.27 27.31
C GLU A 101 6.92 -14.82 26.54
N VAL A 102 6.81 -14.47 25.25
CA VAL A 102 5.77 -14.97 24.34
C VAL A 102 5.81 -16.49 24.25
N THR A 103 6.96 -17.08 23.99
CA THR A 103 7.07 -18.54 23.79
C THR A 103 6.95 -19.33 25.09
N GLN A 104 7.43 -18.80 26.22
CA GLN A 104 7.18 -19.38 27.55
C GLN A 104 5.68 -19.42 27.84
N MET A 105 4.95 -18.33 27.57
CA MET A 105 3.49 -18.28 27.71
C MET A 105 2.80 -19.29 26.76
N LEU A 106 3.19 -19.34 25.48
CA LEU A 106 2.64 -20.31 24.52
C LEU A 106 2.82 -21.76 24.96
N ARG A 107 4.04 -22.15 25.37
CA ARG A 107 4.35 -23.52 25.85
C ARG A 107 3.55 -23.90 27.10
N ALA A 108 3.15 -22.92 27.91
CA ALA A 108 2.34 -23.12 29.12
C ALA A 108 0.82 -23.10 28.86
N SER A 109 0.33 -22.29 27.90
CA SER A 109 -1.10 -22.02 27.71
C SER A 109 -1.73 -22.65 26.47
N LEU A 110 -0.95 -23.00 25.45
CA LEU A 110 -1.42 -23.50 24.14
C LEU A 110 -0.59 -24.72 23.69
N ARG A 111 -0.29 -25.62 24.62
CA ARG A 111 0.66 -26.72 24.43
C ARG A 111 0.33 -27.58 23.21
N ASP A 112 -0.95 -27.91 23.02
CA ASP A 112 -1.39 -28.84 21.98
C ASP A 112 -1.49 -28.18 20.60
N GLU A 113 -1.53 -26.85 20.53
CA GLU A 113 -1.47 -26.07 19.29
C GLU A 113 -0.04 -25.69 18.88
N VAL A 114 0.92 -25.63 19.82
CA VAL A 114 2.30 -25.16 19.53
C VAL A 114 3.38 -26.26 19.54
N ALA A 115 3.19 -27.36 20.27
CA ALA A 115 4.27 -28.35 20.50
C ALA A 115 4.86 -28.97 19.21
N GLY A 116 4.08 -29.07 18.14
CA GLY A 116 4.53 -29.62 16.86
C GLY A 116 5.39 -28.67 16.00
N TRP A 117 5.44 -27.37 16.30
CA TRP A 117 6.13 -26.38 15.45
C TRP A 117 6.93 -25.31 16.19
N LEU A 118 6.64 -25.04 17.47
CA LEU A 118 7.41 -24.11 18.28
C LEU A 118 8.62 -24.85 18.89
N PRO A 119 9.87 -24.43 18.62
CA PRO A 119 11.04 -25.13 19.13
C PRO A 119 11.12 -25.19 20.67
N PRO A 120 11.91 -26.12 21.24
CA PRO A 120 12.30 -26.11 22.64
C PRO A 120 12.98 -24.80 23.06
N GLN A 121 13.13 -24.60 24.37
CA GLN A 121 13.77 -23.40 24.94
C GLN A 121 15.31 -23.38 24.71
N ASP A 122 15.90 -24.53 24.36
CA ASP A 122 17.32 -24.65 24.07
C ASP A 122 17.73 -23.79 22.87
N SER A 123 18.73 -22.92 23.08
CA SER A 123 19.24 -21.95 22.09
C SER A 123 18.17 -21.00 21.52
N GLU A 124 17.14 -20.65 22.30
CA GLU A 124 16.10 -19.71 21.88
C GLU A 124 16.62 -18.27 21.63
N PRO A 125 16.35 -17.67 20.45
CA PRO A 125 16.74 -16.31 20.12
C PRO A 125 15.93 -15.27 20.89
N ARG A 126 16.60 -14.19 21.32
CA ARG A 126 16.08 -13.16 22.23
C ARG A 126 15.74 -11.88 21.47
N VAL A 127 14.67 -11.91 20.68
CA VAL A 127 14.19 -10.74 19.93
C VAL A 127 13.49 -9.78 20.89
N THR A 128 13.95 -8.53 20.97
CA THR A 128 13.32 -7.45 21.72
C THR A 128 13.73 -6.08 21.15
N PRO A 129 12.84 -5.07 21.10
CA PRO A 129 11.42 -5.16 21.43
C PRO A 129 10.59 -5.64 20.23
N LEU A 130 9.63 -6.54 20.45
CA LEU A 130 8.80 -7.15 19.38
C LEU A 130 8.00 -6.13 18.56
N ARG A 131 7.70 -4.95 19.13
CA ARG A 131 7.07 -3.80 18.43
C ARG A 131 7.88 -3.23 17.25
N ASN A 132 9.16 -3.59 17.14
CA ASN A 132 10.00 -3.26 15.99
C ASN A 132 9.99 -4.37 14.91
N GLY A 133 9.21 -5.44 15.11
CA GLY A 133 9.12 -6.59 14.21
C GLY A 133 9.79 -7.86 14.74
N ALA A 134 9.54 -8.97 14.05
CA ALA A 134 9.92 -10.32 14.47
C ALA A 134 11.40 -10.70 14.24
N GLY A 135 12.33 -9.74 14.33
CA GLY A 135 13.79 -9.98 14.33
C GLY A 135 14.31 -10.85 13.18
N GLN A 136 13.72 -10.76 11.99
CA GLN A 136 14.01 -11.61 10.82
C GLN A 136 13.86 -13.13 11.06
N LEU A 137 13.02 -13.55 12.02
CA LEU A 137 12.77 -14.96 12.36
C LEU A 137 11.27 -15.32 12.19
N PRO A 138 10.89 -16.06 11.12
CA PRO A 138 9.51 -16.47 10.85
C PRO A 138 8.81 -17.14 12.04
N THR A 139 9.52 -17.96 12.81
CA THR A 139 8.95 -18.69 13.95
C THR A 139 8.54 -17.77 15.10
N VAL A 140 9.30 -16.71 15.40
CA VAL A 140 8.87 -15.73 16.44
C VAL A 140 7.72 -14.85 15.94
N GLY A 141 7.65 -14.60 14.62
CA GLY A 141 6.49 -13.94 14.01
C GLY A 141 5.21 -14.78 14.13
N ARG A 142 5.30 -16.09 13.87
CA ARG A 142 4.18 -17.02 14.08
C ARG A 142 3.81 -17.16 15.56
N ALA A 143 4.80 -17.17 16.45
CA ALA A 143 4.57 -17.17 17.90
C ALA A 143 3.85 -15.91 18.39
N ALA A 144 4.27 -14.72 17.94
CA ALA A 144 3.59 -13.47 18.27
C ALA A 144 2.12 -13.48 17.81
N LEU A 145 1.85 -13.96 16.59
CA LEU A 145 0.49 -14.15 16.09
C LEU A 145 -0.33 -15.10 16.98
N PHE A 146 0.17 -16.30 17.29
CA PHE A 146 -0.55 -17.25 18.16
C PHE A 146 -0.80 -16.69 19.57
N ALA A 147 0.13 -15.91 20.11
CA ALA A 147 -0.01 -15.27 21.42
C ALA A 147 -1.03 -14.13 21.45
N THR A 148 -1.28 -13.48 20.31
CA THR A 148 -2.41 -12.56 20.10
C THR A 148 -3.73 -13.33 19.95
N LEU A 149 -3.73 -14.43 19.19
CA LEU A 149 -4.93 -15.24 18.92
C LEU A 149 -5.38 -16.12 20.11
N ARG A 150 -4.58 -16.24 21.18
CA ARG A 150 -4.75 -17.16 22.33
C ARG A 150 -6.11 -17.15 23.03
N HIS A 151 -6.91 -16.09 22.87
CA HIS A 151 -8.25 -15.96 23.45
C HIS A 151 -9.35 -15.83 22.40
N SER A 152 -9.01 -15.49 21.15
CA SER A 152 -9.97 -15.27 20.07
C SER A 152 -9.28 -15.07 18.73
N LEU A 153 -9.92 -15.51 17.63
CA LEU A 153 -9.50 -15.16 16.27
C LEU A 153 -9.93 -13.74 15.84
N GLN A 154 -10.75 -13.03 16.62
CA GLN A 154 -11.31 -11.73 16.23
C GLN A 154 -10.27 -10.65 15.88
N PRO A 155 -9.09 -10.52 16.53
CA PRO A 155 -8.11 -9.49 16.16
C PRO A 155 -7.75 -9.50 14.66
N VAL A 156 -7.62 -10.70 14.05
CA VAL A 156 -7.35 -10.85 12.60
C VAL A 156 -8.64 -10.91 11.79
N LEU A 157 -9.67 -11.58 12.28
CA LEU A 157 -10.91 -11.80 11.53
C LEU A 157 -11.78 -10.54 11.41
N GLU A 158 -11.81 -9.64 12.39
CA GLU A 158 -12.71 -8.48 12.37
C GLU A 158 -12.41 -7.51 11.19
N PRO A 159 -11.15 -7.10 10.91
CA PRO A 159 -10.84 -6.31 9.71
C PRO A 159 -11.21 -7.01 8.40
N LEU A 160 -10.98 -8.32 8.31
CA LEU A 160 -11.30 -9.14 7.13
C LEU A 160 -12.82 -9.25 6.93
N LEU A 161 -13.57 -9.56 7.98
CA LEU A 161 -15.03 -9.69 7.95
C LEU A 161 -15.69 -8.35 7.61
N HIS A 162 -15.20 -7.22 8.15
CA HIS A 162 -15.69 -5.90 7.79
C HIS A 162 -15.41 -5.52 6.32
N ALA A 163 -14.28 -5.93 5.75
CA ALA A 163 -14.00 -5.76 4.32
C ALA A 163 -14.94 -6.64 3.45
N ILE A 164 -15.10 -7.92 3.80
CA ILE A 164 -15.99 -8.86 3.09
C ILE A 164 -17.46 -8.40 3.18
N ASP A 165 -17.89 -7.86 4.33
CA ASP A 165 -19.23 -7.30 4.52
C ASP A 165 -19.46 -6.03 3.69
N ALA A 166 -18.44 -5.23 3.40
CA ALA A 166 -18.54 -4.09 2.49
C ALA A 166 -18.67 -4.58 1.03
N ILE A 167 -17.84 -5.53 0.61
CA ILE A 167 -17.92 -6.20 -0.70
C ILE A 167 -19.30 -6.83 -0.90
N ALA A 168 -19.84 -7.56 0.08
CA ALA A 168 -21.17 -8.19 -0.04
C ALA A 168 -22.32 -7.16 -0.19
N LYS A 169 -22.18 -5.97 0.38
CA LYS A 169 -23.17 -4.87 0.29
C LYS A 169 -23.02 -4.04 -0.98
N SER A 170 -21.85 -4.09 -1.65
CA SER A 170 -21.51 -3.30 -2.84
C SER A 170 -22.25 -3.70 -4.13
N GLY A 171 -23.14 -4.69 -4.10
CA GLY A 171 -23.75 -5.28 -5.30
C GLY A 171 -24.51 -4.31 -6.23
N GLY A 172 -24.89 -3.13 -5.75
CA GLY A 172 -25.43 -2.05 -6.58
C GLY A 172 -24.39 -1.10 -7.19
N SER A 173 -23.23 -0.91 -6.54
CA SER A 173 -22.16 -0.01 -7.04
C SER A 173 -21.31 -0.66 -8.12
N VAL A 174 -21.15 -2.00 -8.09
CA VAL A 174 -20.41 -2.75 -9.13
C VAL A 174 -21.01 -2.49 -10.52
N SER A 175 -22.33 -2.54 -10.67
CA SER A 175 -22.99 -2.22 -11.94
C SER A 175 -22.96 -0.73 -12.30
N GLY A 176 -22.79 0.18 -11.33
CA GLY A 176 -22.46 1.58 -11.60
C GLY A 176 -21.02 1.80 -12.10
N ALA A 177 -20.10 0.90 -11.72
CA ALA A 177 -18.69 0.90 -12.14
C ALA A 177 -18.42 0.05 -13.39
N GLY A 178 -19.46 -0.50 -14.03
CA GLY A 178 -19.39 -1.31 -15.26
C GLY A 178 -19.29 -2.82 -15.09
N GLY A 179 -19.31 -3.34 -13.86
CA GLY A 179 -19.28 -4.77 -13.55
C GLY A 179 -20.64 -5.46 -13.54
N GLY A 180 -20.62 -6.80 -13.59
CA GLY A 180 -21.82 -7.64 -13.52
C GLY A 180 -22.44 -7.75 -12.12
N ARG A 181 -23.31 -8.76 -11.92
CA ARG A 181 -23.75 -9.14 -10.57
C ARG A 181 -22.56 -9.72 -9.80
N VAL A 182 -22.45 -9.41 -8.52
CA VAL A 182 -21.41 -9.96 -7.63
C VAL A 182 -21.63 -11.48 -7.46
N THR A 183 -20.73 -12.28 -8.04
CA THR A 183 -20.74 -13.76 -8.03
C THR A 183 -19.42 -14.38 -7.56
N GLY A 184 -18.39 -13.57 -7.30
CA GLY A 184 -17.06 -14.00 -6.88
C GLY A 184 -16.21 -12.83 -6.35
N CYS A 185 -14.97 -13.10 -5.95
CA CYS A 185 -14.03 -12.09 -5.46
C CYS A 185 -12.58 -12.57 -5.63
N ASP A 186 -11.76 -11.76 -6.30
CA ASP A 186 -10.31 -11.99 -6.42
C ASP A 186 -9.59 -11.35 -5.21
N VAL A 187 -8.68 -12.11 -4.60
CA VAL A 187 -8.01 -11.75 -3.34
C VAL A 187 -6.51 -11.77 -3.51
N PHE A 188 -5.88 -10.59 -3.54
CA PHE A 188 -4.44 -10.44 -3.73
C PHE A 188 -3.73 -10.33 -2.38
N VAL A 189 -2.81 -11.25 -2.07
CA VAL A 189 -2.14 -11.31 -0.75
C VAL A 189 -0.65 -11.05 -0.93
N ALA A 190 -0.21 -9.82 -0.69
CA ALA A 190 1.17 -9.37 -0.91
C ALA A 190 2.03 -9.51 0.35
N PHE A 191 3.18 -10.18 0.23
CA PHE A 191 4.15 -10.35 1.30
C PHE A 191 5.56 -10.62 0.75
N SER A 192 6.57 -10.58 1.63
CA SER A 192 7.90 -11.11 1.33
C SER A 192 8.22 -12.33 2.18
N VAL A 193 8.93 -13.29 1.59
CA VAL A 193 9.48 -14.47 2.26
C VAL A 193 10.83 -14.22 2.95
N ALA A 194 11.43 -13.03 2.79
CA ALA A 194 12.68 -12.64 3.44
C ALA A 194 12.50 -12.26 4.92
N GLY A 195 11.48 -11.46 5.24
CA GLY A 195 11.32 -10.80 6.54
C GLY A 195 10.47 -11.59 7.54
N GLY A 196 10.86 -11.53 8.82
CA GLY A 196 10.25 -12.34 9.90
C GLY A 196 8.73 -12.15 10.10
N THR A 197 8.19 -10.95 9.89
CA THR A 197 6.73 -10.71 9.97
C THR A 197 6.00 -11.39 8.82
N GLY A 198 6.30 -11.00 7.57
CA GLY A 198 5.61 -11.48 6.37
C GLY A 198 5.76 -12.99 6.18
N ALA A 199 7.00 -13.48 6.21
CA ALA A 199 7.29 -14.91 6.16
C ALA A 199 6.72 -15.65 7.38
N GLY A 200 6.64 -15.02 8.56
CA GLY A 200 6.05 -15.62 9.75
C GLY A 200 4.55 -15.89 9.63
N ILE A 201 3.77 -14.93 9.10
CA ILE A 201 2.29 -14.97 9.21
C ILE A 201 1.52 -15.34 7.93
N PHE A 202 2.16 -15.37 6.74
CA PHE A 202 1.41 -15.48 5.47
C PHE A 202 0.50 -16.71 5.38
N LEU A 203 0.99 -17.91 5.74
CA LEU A 203 0.24 -19.16 5.59
C LEU A 203 -1.00 -19.18 6.48
N ASP A 204 -0.87 -18.63 7.68
CA ASP A 204 -1.92 -18.53 8.67
C ASP A 204 -2.98 -17.50 8.21
N TYR A 205 -2.55 -16.37 7.65
CA TYR A 205 -3.45 -15.41 7.00
C TYR A 205 -4.19 -16.01 5.79
N LEU A 206 -3.54 -16.80 4.92
CA LEU A 206 -4.22 -17.48 3.80
C LEU A 206 -5.38 -18.36 4.29
N HIS A 207 -5.18 -19.08 5.41
CA HIS A 207 -6.21 -19.89 6.04
C HIS A 207 -7.34 -19.06 6.67
N LEU A 208 -7.00 -17.97 7.38
CA LEU A 208 -7.95 -17.08 8.06
C LEU A 208 -8.78 -16.22 7.09
N ILE A 209 -8.21 -15.81 5.95
CA ILE A 209 -8.94 -15.18 4.84
C ILE A 209 -10.03 -16.12 4.32
N ASN A 210 -9.65 -17.36 3.99
CA ASN A 210 -10.57 -18.41 3.58
C ASN A 210 -11.66 -18.68 4.63
N ASP A 211 -11.31 -18.67 5.93
CA ASP A 211 -12.27 -18.85 7.01
C ASP A 211 -13.24 -17.65 7.14
N ALA A 212 -12.76 -16.43 6.95
CA ALA A 212 -13.61 -15.23 6.93
C ALA A 212 -14.66 -15.28 5.79
N PHE A 213 -14.26 -15.68 4.58
CA PHE A 213 -15.19 -15.90 3.47
C PHE A 213 -16.15 -17.08 3.73
N LYS A 214 -15.67 -18.21 4.30
CA LYS A 214 -16.52 -19.33 4.74
C LYS A 214 -17.60 -18.87 5.73
N ARG A 215 -17.24 -18.10 6.77
CA ARG A 215 -18.17 -17.54 7.77
C ARG A 215 -19.23 -16.62 7.19
N ARG A 216 -18.95 -15.99 6.04
CA ARG A 216 -19.90 -15.13 5.30
C ARG A 216 -20.66 -15.85 4.19
N LYS A 217 -20.43 -17.16 3.98
CA LYS A 217 -21.01 -17.96 2.88
C LYS A 217 -20.82 -17.30 1.51
N PHE A 218 -19.65 -16.69 1.31
CA PHE A 218 -19.30 -16.03 0.07
C PHE A 218 -18.51 -17.01 -0.79
N ASP A 219 -19.02 -17.31 -1.98
CA ASP A 219 -18.46 -18.30 -2.90
C ASP A 219 -17.80 -17.61 -4.11
N GLY A 220 -17.22 -18.37 -5.05
CA GLY A 220 -16.49 -17.78 -6.19
C GLY A 220 -15.21 -17.00 -5.81
N VAL A 221 -14.61 -17.30 -4.65
CA VAL A 221 -13.39 -16.63 -4.16
C VAL A 221 -12.14 -17.26 -4.78
N LYS A 222 -11.16 -16.44 -5.18
CA LYS A 222 -9.81 -16.89 -5.58
C LYS A 222 -8.74 -16.09 -4.84
N ILE A 223 -7.72 -16.78 -4.33
CA ILE A 223 -6.62 -16.19 -3.56
C ILE A 223 -5.32 -16.29 -4.36
N TYR A 224 -4.66 -15.15 -4.55
CA TYR A 224 -3.43 -14.99 -5.32
C TYR A 224 -2.32 -14.42 -4.42
N PRO A 225 -1.44 -15.26 -3.86
CA PRO A 225 -0.21 -14.81 -3.21
C PRO A 225 0.68 -14.03 -4.18
N LEU A 226 1.13 -12.84 -3.77
CA LEU A 226 2.08 -12.00 -4.48
C LEU A 226 3.37 -11.94 -3.64
N VAL A 227 4.38 -12.70 -4.06
CA VAL A 227 5.51 -13.10 -3.21
C VAL A 227 6.80 -12.40 -3.64
N VAL A 228 7.29 -11.49 -2.80
CA VAL A 228 8.55 -10.78 -3.04
C VAL A 228 9.73 -11.59 -2.51
N MET A 229 10.60 -12.02 -3.43
CA MET A 229 11.71 -12.94 -3.20
C MET A 229 12.94 -12.23 -2.58
N PRO A 230 13.85 -12.95 -1.86
CA PRO A 230 14.84 -12.32 -0.99
C PRO A 230 15.93 -11.50 -1.71
N SER A 231 16.27 -11.80 -2.97
CA SER A 231 17.20 -10.98 -3.76
C SER A 231 16.70 -9.55 -4.02
N SER A 232 15.41 -9.28 -3.81
CA SER A 232 14.82 -7.93 -3.85
C SER A 232 15.34 -7.00 -2.73
N PHE A 233 16.10 -7.52 -1.77
CA PHE A 233 16.56 -6.80 -0.58
C PHE A 233 18.10 -6.83 -0.51
N PRO A 234 18.77 -5.67 -0.46
CA PRO A 234 20.18 -5.60 -0.05
C PRO A 234 20.41 -6.21 1.34
N ALA A 235 21.58 -6.82 1.56
CA ALA A 235 21.95 -7.40 2.86
C ALA A 235 21.95 -6.38 4.01
N SER A 236 22.24 -5.10 3.73
CA SER A 236 22.14 -3.99 4.68
C SER A 236 20.71 -3.61 5.08
N THR A 237 19.69 -4.13 4.40
CA THR A 237 18.27 -3.82 4.61
C THR A 237 17.42 -5.09 4.72
N GLY A 238 17.96 -6.15 5.35
CA GLY A 238 17.25 -7.40 5.64
C GLY A 238 17.29 -8.46 4.54
N GLY A 239 18.19 -8.35 3.56
CA GLY A 239 18.47 -9.42 2.58
C GLY A 239 19.61 -10.36 2.97
N GLY A 240 20.12 -11.14 2.00
CA GLY A 240 21.26 -12.05 2.18
C GLY A 240 20.93 -13.33 2.95
N ARG A 241 21.95 -14.01 3.52
CA ARG A 241 21.86 -15.39 4.06
C ARG A 241 20.65 -15.62 4.98
N GLU A 242 20.32 -14.68 5.86
CA GLU A 242 19.16 -14.78 6.75
C GLU A 242 17.83 -14.78 6.00
N ALA A 243 17.70 -13.93 4.97
CA ALA A 243 16.55 -13.87 4.09
C ALA A 243 16.44 -15.13 3.21
N ASP A 244 17.56 -15.64 2.71
CA ASP A 244 17.62 -16.85 1.90
C ASP A 244 17.13 -18.07 2.72
N LEU A 245 17.61 -18.22 3.96
CA LEU A 245 17.21 -19.32 4.84
C LEU A 245 15.73 -19.23 5.25
N ASN A 246 15.20 -18.03 5.47
CA ASN A 246 13.77 -17.81 5.68
C ASN A 246 12.96 -18.20 4.42
N ALA A 247 13.41 -17.76 3.25
CA ALA A 247 12.73 -17.97 1.99
C ALA A 247 12.68 -19.45 1.59
N ALA A 248 13.78 -20.19 1.77
CA ALA A 248 13.84 -21.63 1.48
C ALA A 248 12.69 -22.42 2.13
N ARG A 249 12.39 -22.12 3.41
CA ARG A 249 11.32 -22.80 4.15
C ARG A 249 9.93 -22.25 3.86
N ALA A 250 9.79 -20.93 3.76
CA ALA A 250 8.51 -20.30 3.42
C ALA A 250 8.01 -20.70 2.02
N LEU A 251 8.92 -20.90 1.06
CA LEU A 251 8.58 -21.40 -0.27
C LEU A 251 8.16 -22.88 -0.24
N VAL A 252 8.83 -23.75 0.53
CA VAL A 252 8.39 -25.15 0.69
C VAL A 252 6.98 -25.24 1.29
N ASP A 253 6.69 -24.46 2.34
CA ASP A 253 5.35 -24.38 2.94
C ASP A 253 4.29 -23.92 1.89
N LEU A 254 4.62 -22.90 1.09
CA LEU A 254 3.71 -22.32 0.09
C LEU A 254 3.47 -23.24 -1.11
N PHE A 255 4.51 -23.88 -1.65
CA PHE A 255 4.38 -24.78 -2.80
C PHE A 255 3.57 -26.02 -2.44
N ARG A 256 3.80 -26.63 -1.26
CA ARG A 256 2.98 -27.75 -0.77
C ARG A 256 1.50 -27.37 -0.64
N LEU A 257 1.21 -26.12 -0.22
CA LEU A 257 -0.15 -25.60 -0.18
C LEU A 257 -0.76 -25.46 -1.58
N VAL A 258 -0.03 -24.88 -2.54
CA VAL A 258 -0.48 -24.70 -3.93
C VAL A 258 -0.69 -26.04 -4.63
N ASP A 259 0.21 -27.00 -4.45
CA ASP A 259 0.15 -28.32 -5.07
C ASP A 259 -1.04 -29.13 -4.55
N GLY A 260 -1.28 -29.12 -3.23
CA GLY A 260 -2.46 -29.73 -2.60
C GLY A 260 -3.79 -29.03 -2.92
N GLN A 261 -3.77 -27.81 -3.47
CA GLN A 261 -4.96 -27.14 -4.01
C GLN A 261 -5.21 -27.47 -5.49
N ASN A 262 -4.16 -27.82 -6.25
CA ASN A 262 -4.25 -28.20 -7.66
C ASN A 262 -4.51 -29.71 -7.86
N ALA A 263 -4.13 -30.57 -6.92
CA ALA A 263 -4.39 -32.01 -6.95
C ALA A 263 -5.04 -32.52 -5.64
N PRO A 264 -6.35 -32.28 -5.44
CA PRO A 264 -7.06 -32.75 -4.25
C PRO A 264 -7.31 -34.26 -4.28
N THR A 265 -6.76 -34.98 -3.30
CA THR A 265 -7.07 -36.40 -3.07
C THR A 265 -8.46 -36.54 -2.45
N ALA A 266 -9.27 -37.46 -2.97
CA ALA A 266 -10.53 -37.86 -2.32
C ALA A 266 -10.24 -38.93 -1.25
N GLY A 267 -10.70 -38.72 -0.03
CA GLY A 267 -10.61 -39.71 1.05
C GLY A 267 -11.40 -40.99 0.72
N THR A 268 -10.96 -42.13 1.23
CA THR A 268 -11.51 -43.46 0.89
C THR A 268 -12.91 -43.75 1.45
N GLU A 269 -13.42 -42.93 2.38
CA GLU A 269 -14.75 -43.10 2.97
C GLU A 269 -15.59 -41.82 2.87
N ILE A 270 -16.88 -41.98 2.50
CA ILE A 270 -17.86 -40.88 2.41
C ILE A 270 -18.31 -40.50 3.82
N GLY A 271 -17.49 -39.69 4.48
CA GLY A 271 -17.67 -39.24 5.86
C GLY A 271 -16.36 -38.72 6.46
N ASP A 272 -15.25 -39.35 6.10
CA ASP A 272 -13.90 -39.03 6.59
C ASP A 272 -13.30 -37.81 5.85
N LEU A 273 -13.93 -36.65 6.03
CA LEU A 273 -13.37 -35.35 5.67
C LEU A 273 -12.09 -35.02 6.47
N ASP A 274 -11.78 -35.79 7.52
CA ASP A 274 -10.70 -35.49 8.43
C ASP A 274 -9.31 -35.97 7.96
N HIS A 275 -9.18 -37.05 7.18
CA HIS A 275 -7.90 -37.75 7.09
C HIS A 275 -6.86 -37.26 6.05
N ASP A 276 -7.24 -36.70 4.89
CA ASP A 276 -6.28 -36.45 3.80
C ASP A 276 -6.33 -35.04 3.18
N SER A 277 -5.93 -34.04 3.99
CA SER A 277 -5.52 -32.71 3.49
C SER A 277 -4.53 -32.09 4.49
N SER A 278 -3.26 -32.47 4.33
CA SER A 278 -2.16 -32.41 5.31
C SER A 278 -1.66 -31.02 5.77
N LEU A 279 -2.39 -29.94 5.48
CA LEU A 279 -1.99 -28.55 5.76
C LEU A 279 -3.03 -27.73 6.54
N GLY A 280 -4.04 -28.38 7.14
CA GLY A 280 -5.00 -27.69 8.01
C GLY A 280 -4.36 -27.15 9.29
N ILE A 281 -4.59 -25.86 9.60
CA ILE A 281 -3.99 -25.20 10.77
C ILE A 281 -4.96 -25.26 11.96
N ARG A 282 -4.51 -25.82 13.09
CA ARG A 282 -5.22 -25.74 14.38
C ARG A 282 -4.88 -24.42 15.06
N TYR A 283 -5.90 -23.61 15.35
CA TYR A 283 -5.79 -22.39 16.15
C TYR A 283 -6.44 -22.58 17.53
N PRO A 284 -6.10 -21.73 18.52
CA PRO A 284 -6.68 -21.79 19.86
C PRO A 284 -8.22 -21.79 19.84
N GLY A 285 -8.81 -22.81 20.46
CA GLY A 285 -10.27 -22.91 20.60
C GLY A 285 -11.05 -23.17 19.30
N THR A 286 -10.41 -23.60 18.20
CA THR A 286 -11.12 -23.90 16.94
C THR A 286 -10.81 -25.29 16.37
N VAL A 287 -11.78 -25.86 15.66
CA VAL A 287 -11.57 -26.97 14.72
C VAL A 287 -10.48 -26.59 13.70
N PRO A 288 -9.61 -27.51 13.24
CA PRO A 288 -8.56 -27.19 12.28
C PRO A 288 -9.08 -26.51 10.99
N VAL A 289 -8.59 -25.30 10.72
CA VAL A 289 -8.99 -24.49 9.57
C VAL A 289 -8.28 -25.01 8.32
N ARG A 290 -9.05 -25.53 7.36
CA ARG A 290 -8.58 -25.96 6.04
C ARG A 290 -9.05 -24.98 4.95
N LEU A 291 -8.30 -24.86 3.85
CA LEU A 291 -8.75 -24.16 2.65
C LEU A 291 -9.96 -24.84 1.99
N ARG A 292 -10.74 -24.11 1.19
CA ARG A 292 -11.63 -24.71 0.17
C ARG A 292 -10.79 -25.14 -1.02
N THR A 293 -11.04 -26.35 -1.53
CA THR A 293 -10.37 -26.89 -2.73
C THR A 293 -10.39 -25.91 -3.90
N GLY A 294 -9.24 -25.72 -4.56
CA GLY A 294 -9.11 -24.84 -5.73
C GLY A 294 -9.28 -23.34 -5.44
N ILE A 295 -9.24 -22.90 -4.18
CA ILE A 295 -9.30 -21.47 -3.82
C ILE A 295 -8.00 -20.74 -4.15
N LEU A 296 -6.85 -21.42 -4.11
CA LEU A 296 -5.51 -20.87 -4.34
C LEU A 296 -4.88 -21.60 -5.55
N PRO A 297 -5.10 -21.13 -6.79
CA PRO A 297 -4.68 -21.85 -8.00
C PRO A 297 -3.19 -21.71 -8.33
N THR A 298 -2.52 -20.68 -7.79
CA THR A 298 -1.06 -20.44 -7.91
C THR A 298 -0.58 -19.35 -6.97
N ALA A 299 0.73 -19.27 -6.78
CA ALA A 299 1.41 -18.10 -6.22
C ALA A 299 2.23 -17.42 -7.33
N PHE A 300 2.28 -16.08 -7.31
CA PHE A 300 3.16 -15.30 -8.17
C PHE A 300 4.46 -14.97 -7.43
N LEU A 301 5.58 -15.45 -7.93
CA LEU A 301 6.91 -15.09 -7.42
C LEU A 301 7.48 -13.89 -8.19
N PHE A 302 8.04 -12.94 -7.46
CA PHE A 302 8.64 -11.71 -7.99
C PHE A 302 10.10 -11.61 -7.59
N SER A 303 10.97 -11.69 -8.60
CA SER A 303 12.42 -11.62 -8.50
C SER A 303 12.93 -10.43 -9.34
N PRO A 304 13.92 -9.64 -8.87
CA PRO A 304 14.53 -8.58 -9.65
C PRO A 304 15.42 -9.16 -10.77
N THR A 305 15.03 -8.97 -12.02
CA THR A 305 15.92 -9.23 -13.17
C THR A 305 16.93 -8.09 -13.35
N ALA A 306 17.99 -8.32 -14.13
CA ALA A 306 19.12 -7.41 -14.27
C ALA A 306 18.70 -5.94 -14.55
N GLY A 307 19.03 -5.04 -13.61
CA GLY A 307 18.74 -3.60 -13.67
C GLY A 307 17.50 -3.14 -12.88
N ILE A 308 16.59 -4.05 -12.51
CA ILE A 308 15.38 -3.70 -11.75
C ILE A 308 15.73 -3.38 -10.29
N ARG A 309 15.21 -2.26 -9.78
CA ARG A 309 15.30 -1.90 -8.36
C ARG A 309 14.06 -2.34 -7.58
N GLN A 310 14.17 -2.42 -6.25
CA GLN A 310 13.08 -2.80 -5.36
C GLN A 310 11.80 -1.94 -5.53
N ASP A 311 11.96 -0.63 -5.76
CA ASP A 311 10.84 0.28 -6.02
C ASP A 311 10.14 -0.01 -7.35
N ASP A 312 10.90 -0.40 -8.37
CA ASP A 312 10.38 -0.71 -9.69
C ASP A 312 9.74 -2.10 -9.71
N LEU A 313 10.27 -3.06 -8.95
CA LEU A 313 9.60 -4.34 -8.69
C LEU A 313 8.26 -4.15 -7.96
N ARG A 314 8.19 -3.23 -6.97
CA ARG A 314 6.91 -2.86 -6.33
C ARG A 314 5.93 -2.28 -7.34
N ARG A 315 6.37 -1.34 -8.18
CA ARG A 315 5.54 -0.76 -9.27
C ARG A 315 5.09 -1.83 -10.27
N SER A 316 5.95 -2.81 -10.57
CA SER A 316 5.65 -3.97 -11.42
C SER A 316 4.52 -4.83 -10.85
N ILE A 317 4.56 -5.15 -9.55
CA ILE A 317 3.49 -5.87 -8.83
C ILE A 317 2.17 -5.08 -8.86
N VAL A 318 2.22 -3.77 -8.62
CA VAL A 318 1.03 -2.89 -8.72
C VAL A 318 0.47 -2.91 -10.15
N SER A 319 1.32 -2.79 -11.17
CA SER A 319 0.90 -2.84 -12.58
C SER A 319 0.27 -4.18 -12.97
N LEU A 320 0.73 -5.32 -12.41
CA LEU A 320 0.07 -6.62 -12.58
C LEU A 320 -1.36 -6.58 -12.02
N VAL A 321 -1.52 -6.16 -10.77
CA VAL A 321 -2.84 -6.15 -10.10
C VAL A 321 -3.80 -5.19 -10.81
N MET A 322 -3.32 -4.02 -11.26
CA MET A 322 -4.10 -3.08 -12.07
C MET A 322 -4.54 -3.68 -13.41
N SER A 323 -3.66 -4.42 -14.09
CA SER A 323 -3.98 -5.13 -15.34
C SER A 323 -5.09 -6.18 -15.11
N LEU A 324 -4.93 -7.04 -14.10
CA LEU A 324 -5.89 -8.13 -13.80
C LEU A 324 -7.29 -7.64 -13.37
N ILE A 325 -7.40 -6.50 -12.67
CA ILE A 325 -8.68 -5.92 -12.23
C ILE A 325 -9.34 -5.09 -13.35
N GLY A 326 -8.52 -4.46 -14.21
CA GLY A 326 -8.96 -3.52 -15.25
C GLY A 326 -9.44 -4.14 -16.57
N THR A 327 -9.28 -5.46 -16.74
CA THR A 327 -9.70 -6.20 -17.94
C THR A 327 -11.14 -6.69 -17.88
N GLU A 328 -11.92 -6.41 -18.94
CA GLU A 328 -13.24 -7.02 -19.16
C GLU A 328 -13.09 -8.52 -19.46
N LEU A 329 -13.96 -9.35 -18.86
CA LEU A 329 -14.32 -10.63 -19.46
C LEU A 329 -15.12 -10.32 -20.72
N GLY A 330 -14.47 -10.46 -21.87
CA GLY A 330 -15.07 -10.15 -23.18
C GLY A 330 -16.31 -10.99 -23.46
N ASP A 331 -17.28 -10.40 -24.16
CA ASP A 331 -18.59 -10.98 -24.46
C ASP A 331 -18.47 -12.17 -25.43
N SER A 332 -18.13 -13.35 -24.89
CA SER A 332 -17.75 -14.56 -25.64
C SER A 332 -18.94 -15.31 -26.26
N ARG A 333 -19.83 -14.57 -26.93
CA ARG A 333 -21.00 -15.08 -27.66
C ARG A 333 -20.68 -15.68 -29.03
N SER A 334 -19.40 -15.86 -29.36
CA SER A 334 -18.90 -16.05 -30.73
C SER A 334 -18.14 -17.36 -31.00
N ARG A 335 -18.50 -18.47 -30.33
CA ARG A 335 -18.36 -19.85 -30.87
C ARG A 335 -19.22 -20.86 -30.12
N GLY A 336 -20.23 -21.42 -30.78
CA GLY A 336 -21.21 -22.28 -30.14
C GLY A 336 -20.80 -23.76 -30.05
N ARG A 337 -20.79 -24.31 -28.82
CA ARG A 337 -21.17 -25.70 -28.51
C ARG A 337 -21.54 -25.82 -27.04
N SER A 338 -22.82 -26.08 -26.75
CA SER A 338 -23.37 -26.19 -25.40
C SER A 338 -23.12 -27.57 -24.79
N MET A 339 -21.99 -27.76 -24.08
CA MET A 339 -21.68 -28.95 -23.28
C MET A 339 -20.72 -28.63 -22.10
N ALA A 340 -21.07 -27.67 -21.25
CA ALA A 340 -20.55 -27.49 -19.89
C ALA A 340 -21.49 -26.56 -19.13
N ALA A 341 -21.92 -26.94 -17.91
CA ALA A 341 -22.81 -26.12 -17.07
C ALA A 341 -22.19 -25.80 -15.68
N ASP A 342 -20.93 -26.18 -15.47
CA ASP A 342 -20.16 -25.95 -14.23
C ASP A 342 -19.08 -24.86 -14.38
N ASP A 343 -18.90 -24.28 -15.58
CA ASP A 343 -17.75 -23.43 -15.94
C ASP A 343 -18.06 -21.90 -15.92
N ASP A 344 -19.27 -21.52 -15.48
CA ASP A 344 -19.82 -20.15 -15.52
C ASP A 344 -19.15 -19.13 -14.55
N PHE A 345 -18.01 -19.46 -13.94
CA PHE A 345 -17.38 -18.69 -12.85
C PHE A 345 -15.90 -18.33 -13.07
N GLN A 346 -15.40 -18.33 -14.31
CA GLN A 346 -14.02 -17.92 -14.58
C GLN A 346 -13.84 -16.38 -14.48
N THR A 347 -13.01 -15.91 -13.54
CA THR A 347 -12.49 -14.53 -13.54
C THR A 347 -11.45 -14.33 -14.65
N PHE A 348 -11.11 -13.09 -15.07
CA PHE A 348 -10.06 -12.91 -16.09
C PHE A 348 -8.72 -13.46 -15.60
N ALA A 349 -8.38 -13.18 -14.33
CA ALA A 349 -7.25 -13.82 -13.68
C ALA A 349 -7.39 -15.35 -13.78
N ALA A 350 -8.52 -15.94 -13.39
CA ALA A 350 -8.74 -17.38 -13.48
C ALA A 350 -8.64 -17.96 -14.90
N SER A 351 -9.11 -17.29 -15.96
CA SER A 351 -9.07 -17.83 -17.34
C SER A 351 -7.70 -17.69 -18.01
N PHE A 352 -6.97 -16.60 -17.74
CA PHE A 352 -5.57 -16.46 -18.16
C PHE A 352 -4.66 -17.47 -17.44
N ILE A 353 -4.94 -17.76 -16.16
CA ILE A 353 -4.12 -18.60 -15.28
C ILE A 353 -4.45 -20.10 -15.42
N ASN A 354 -5.72 -20.51 -15.49
CA ASN A 354 -6.13 -21.90 -15.29
C ASN A 354 -6.21 -22.74 -16.59
N ARG A 355 -5.07 -23.27 -17.04
CA ARG A 355 -5.05 -24.53 -17.79
C ARG A 355 -4.90 -25.70 -16.83
N GLY A 356 -5.99 -26.00 -16.12
CA GLY A 356 -6.00 -26.78 -14.87
C GLY A 356 -5.37 -28.18 -14.90
N VAL A 357 -5.22 -28.80 -16.08
CA VAL A 357 -4.63 -30.15 -16.21
C VAL A 357 -3.09 -30.14 -16.07
N HIS A 358 -2.41 -29.07 -16.43
CA HIS A 358 -0.94 -29.03 -16.35
C HIS A 358 -0.42 -28.78 -14.93
N ARG A 359 -1.20 -28.10 -14.08
CA ARG A 359 -0.79 -27.69 -12.72
C ARG A 359 -0.86 -28.82 -11.70
N SER A 360 -1.73 -29.80 -11.92
CA SER A 360 -1.85 -31.01 -11.11
C SER A 360 -0.82 -32.09 -11.47
N ALA A 361 -0.13 -31.94 -12.61
CA ALA A 361 0.92 -32.85 -13.04
C ALA A 361 2.11 -32.82 -12.08
N LEU A 362 2.72 -34.00 -11.87
CA LEU A 362 3.95 -34.15 -11.09
C LEU A 362 5.11 -33.41 -11.77
N SER A 363 5.96 -32.80 -10.96
CA SER A 363 7.21 -32.17 -11.42
C SER A 363 8.09 -33.18 -12.19
N PRO A 364 8.85 -32.74 -13.21
CA PRO A 364 9.93 -33.53 -13.80
C PRO A 364 10.94 -34.07 -12.79
N THR A 365 11.12 -33.43 -11.62
CA THR A 365 11.98 -33.93 -10.55
C THR A 365 11.34 -34.99 -9.64
N GLY A 366 10.05 -35.29 -9.81
CA GLY A 366 9.27 -36.17 -8.94
C GLY A 366 8.98 -35.59 -7.56
N ILE A 367 9.23 -34.29 -7.36
CA ILE A 367 9.04 -33.57 -6.10
C ILE A 367 8.07 -32.41 -6.36
N GLY A 368 6.89 -32.47 -5.75
CA GLY A 368 5.83 -31.49 -5.94
C GLY A 368 5.21 -31.52 -7.34
N ARG A 369 4.40 -30.52 -7.61
CA ARG A 369 3.62 -30.36 -8.86
C ARG A 369 3.99 -29.05 -9.55
N GLN A 370 3.30 -28.74 -10.64
CA GLN A 370 3.60 -27.60 -11.51
C GLN A 370 2.69 -26.39 -11.22
N GLY A 371 2.42 -26.12 -9.93
CA GLY A 371 1.39 -25.16 -9.51
C GLY A 371 1.79 -23.69 -9.45
N VAL A 372 3.09 -23.34 -9.49
CA VAL A 372 3.58 -21.97 -9.23
C VAL A 372 3.99 -21.24 -10.51
N SER A 373 4.12 -19.91 -10.43
CA SER A 373 4.40 -19.05 -11.58
C SER A 373 5.25 -17.84 -11.20
N THR A 374 6.04 -17.32 -12.15
CA THR A 374 6.85 -16.10 -12.01
C THR A 374 6.28 -15.01 -12.91
N SER A 375 6.33 -13.74 -12.46
CA SER A 375 5.79 -12.61 -13.22
C SER A 375 6.76 -11.42 -13.25
N LEU A 376 6.79 -10.75 -14.40
CA LEU A 376 7.59 -9.56 -14.65
C LEU A 376 6.77 -8.60 -15.51
N VAL A 377 6.51 -7.39 -15.02
CA VAL A 377 5.67 -6.40 -15.72
C VAL A 377 6.49 -5.17 -16.07
N ALA A 378 6.49 -4.82 -17.35
CA ALA A 378 6.91 -3.51 -17.83
C ALA A 378 5.70 -2.59 -18.02
N SER A 379 5.85 -1.29 -17.79
CA SER A 379 4.78 -0.32 -18.02
C SER A 379 5.28 1.05 -18.47
N MET A 380 4.55 1.65 -19.41
CA MET A 380 4.73 3.01 -19.90
C MET A 380 3.55 3.89 -19.50
N THR A 381 3.84 5.03 -18.84
CA THR A 381 2.84 5.98 -18.31
C THR A 381 3.30 7.43 -18.53
N ALA A 382 2.36 8.35 -18.71
CA ALA A 382 2.63 9.78 -18.57
C ALA A 382 2.58 10.15 -17.07
N PRO A 383 3.64 10.74 -16.47
CA PRO A 383 3.68 11.03 -15.03
C PRO A 383 2.98 12.37 -14.70
N MET A 384 1.70 12.47 -15.07
CA MET A 384 0.91 13.71 -15.06
C MET A 384 0.96 14.45 -13.72
N ASP A 385 0.68 13.76 -12.61
CA ASP A 385 0.64 14.38 -11.27
C ASP A 385 2.01 14.90 -10.82
N GLN A 386 3.09 14.17 -11.14
CA GLN A 386 4.47 14.56 -10.81
C GLN A 386 4.92 15.79 -11.61
N LEU A 387 4.44 15.93 -12.85
CA LEU A 387 4.63 17.12 -13.67
C LEU A 387 3.78 18.30 -13.16
N ALA A 388 2.53 18.07 -12.76
CA ALA A 388 1.65 19.10 -12.22
C ALA A 388 2.16 19.64 -10.87
N ASP A 389 2.60 18.79 -9.96
CA ASP A 389 3.27 19.12 -8.68
C ASP A 389 4.52 20.00 -8.91
N LEU A 390 5.37 19.64 -9.88
CA LEU A 390 6.54 20.43 -10.25
C LEU A 390 6.19 21.82 -10.81
N VAL A 391 5.17 21.91 -11.68
CA VAL A 391 4.72 23.18 -12.25
C VAL A 391 4.03 24.05 -11.19
N ALA A 392 3.11 23.48 -10.40
CA ALA A 392 2.40 24.15 -9.32
C ALA A 392 3.35 24.64 -8.22
N GLY A 393 4.34 23.81 -7.85
CA GLY A 393 5.39 24.17 -6.90
C GLY A 393 6.25 25.32 -7.43
N ARG A 394 6.69 25.26 -8.69
CA ARG A 394 7.47 26.35 -9.31
C ARG A 394 6.65 27.64 -9.40
N LEU A 395 5.40 27.58 -9.87
CA LEU A 395 4.47 28.71 -9.96
C LEU A 395 4.25 29.35 -8.59
N LEU A 396 3.85 28.56 -7.59
CA LEU A 396 3.63 29.05 -6.23
C LEU A 396 4.91 29.66 -5.65
N ARG A 397 6.08 29.05 -5.87
CA ARG A 397 7.37 29.60 -5.43
C ARG A 397 7.68 30.96 -6.08
N VAL A 398 7.53 31.10 -7.40
CA VAL A 398 7.80 32.37 -8.10
C VAL A 398 6.82 33.44 -7.61
N ALA A 399 5.52 33.16 -7.66
CA ALA A 399 4.47 34.07 -7.21
C ALA A 399 4.64 34.49 -5.74
N VAL A 400 5.06 33.60 -4.83
CA VAL A 400 5.35 33.94 -3.42
C VAL A 400 6.58 34.84 -3.29
N THR A 401 7.63 34.62 -4.09
CA THR A 401 8.80 35.52 -4.14
C THR A 401 8.36 36.91 -4.61
N GLU A 402 7.64 36.99 -5.73
CA GLU A 402 7.14 38.24 -6.32
C GLU A 402 6.16 38.97 -5.39
N LEU A 403 5.20 38.29 -4.76
CA LEU A 403 4.26 38.92 -3.82
C LEU A 403 4.95 39.47 -2.57
N ALA A 404 6.07 38.86 -2.14
CA ALA A 404 6.90 39.35 -1.04
C ALA A 404 7.79 40.54 -1.45
N GLU A 405 8.42 40.48 -2.64
CA GLU A 405 9.36 41.49 -3.16
C GLU A 405 8.69 42.67 -3.89
N ARG A 406 7.41 42.53 -4.28
CA ARG A 406 6.67 43.49 -5.12
C ARG A 406 6.83 44.94 -4.64
N PRO A 407 7.22 45.90 -5.52
CA PRO A 407 7.65 47.22 -5.09
C PRO A 407 6.65 47.97 -4.21
N ARG A 408 7.18 48.55 -3.12
CA ARG A 408 6.50 49.35 -2.08
C ARG A 408 5.86 50.67 -2.59
N SER A 409 5.74 50.83 -3.90
CA SER A 409 5.42 52.09 -4.59
C SER A 409 4.10 52.05 -5.35
N ALA A 410 3.63 50.87 -5.78
CA ALA A 410 2.42 50.73 -6.60
C ALA A 410 1.11 50.99 -5.84
N ALA A 411 1.14 50.98 -4.50
CA ALA A 411 -0.03 51.08 -3.63
C ALA A 411 -0.08 52.37 -2.79
N LYS A 412 0.66 53.43 -3.17
CA LYS A 412 0.74 54.67 -2.37
C LYS A 412 -0.61 55.38 -2.18
N ASP A 413 -1.54 55.27 -3.13
CA ASP A 413 -2.83 55.96 -3.06
C ASP A 413 -3.96 55.09 -2.45
N ASP A 414 -4.02 53.78 -2.73
CA ASP A 414 -5.10 52.88 -2.26
C ASP A 414 -4.90 52.28 -0.85
N THR A 415 -3.70 52.41 -0.26
CA THR A 415 -3.41 51.84 1.08
C THR A 415 -4.28 52.46 2.18
N LEU A 416 -4.50 53.78 2.15
CA LEU A 416 -5.22 54.49 3.21
C LEU A 416 -6.73 54.13 3.27
N PRO A 417 -7.47 54.04 2.13
CA PRO A 417 -8.82 53.48 2.10
C PRO A 417 -8.94 52.10 2.75
N LEU A 418 -8.01 51.17 2.46
CA LEU A 418 -8.03 49.82 3.01
C LEU A 418 -7.75 49.77 4.51
N ILE A 419 -6.79 50.57 5.01
CA ILE A 419 -6.56 50.69 6.46
C ILE A 419 -7.78 51.35 7.14
N ARG A 420 -8.41 52.35 6.54
CA ARG A 420 -9.65 52.95 7.08
C ARG A 420 -10.79 51.93 7.11
N ARG A 421 -10.92 51.08 6.09
CA ARG A 421 -11.88 49.97 6.08
C ARG A 421 -11.60 48.97 7.21
N LEU A 422 -10.35 48.57 7.46
CA LEU A 422 -10.02 47.73 8.62
C LEU A 422 -10.47 48.33 9.96
N PHE A 423 -10.38 49.67 10.13
CA PHE A 423 -10.92 50.34 11.30
C PHE A 423 -12.45 50.25 11.39
N SER A 424 -13.18 50.38 10.27
CA SER A 424 -14.65 50.28 10.23
C SER A 424 -15.15 48.84 10.43
N ASP A 425 -14.56 47.89 9.71
CA ASP A 425 -14.87 46.46 9.77
C ASP A 425 -14.50 45.85 11.14
N SER A 426 -13.60 46.50 11.92
CA SER A 426 -13.29 46.18 13.32
C SER A 426 -14.11 46.98 14.36
N HIS A 427 -15.06 47.81 13.90
CA HIS A 427 -15.92 48.69 14.69
C HIS A 427 -15.21 49.76 15.54
N LEU A 428 -14.22 50.44 14.95
CA LEU A 428 -13.34 51.45 15.57
C LEU A 428 -13.41 52.84 14.87
N ASP A 429 -14.53 53.18 14.24
CA ASP A 429 -14.72 54.44 13.51
C ASP A 429 -14.54 55.68 14.39
N GLU A 430 -15.07 55.67 15.62
CA GLU A 430 -14.94 56.77 16.58
C GLU A 430 -13.48 56.98 17.00
N LEU A 431 -12.68 55.90 17.09
CA LEU A 431 -11.23 55.95 17.32
C LEU A 431 -10.45 56.46 16.10
N TRP A 432 -10.99 56.33 14.88
CA TRP A 432 -10.45 56.96 13.67
C TRP A 432 -10.76 58.47 13.66
N GLU A 433 -12.03 58.82 13.81
CA GLU A 433 -12.53 60.19 13.68
C GLU A 433 -12.12 61.10 14.87
N ARG A 434 -12.10 60.57 16.10
CA ARG A 434 -11.75 61.29 17.36
C ARG A 434 -12.42 62.65 17.44
N LYS A 435 -13.77 62.61 17.42
CA LYS A 435 -14.64 63.79 17.39
C LYS A 435 -14.28 64.74 18.53
N GLN A 436 -14.14 66.02 18.18
CA GLN A 436 -14.03 67.13 19.12
C GLN A 436 -15.45 67.65 19.38
N LEU A 437 -15.77 68.02 20.62
CA LEU A 437 -16.96 68.81 20.89
C LEU A 437 -16.75 70.23 20.31
N PRO A 438 -17.75 70.83 19.64
CA PRO A 438 -17.61 72.16 19.07
C PRO A 438 -17.44 73.21 20.17
N VAL A 439 -16.62 74.21 19.92
CA VAL A 439 -16.50 75.41 20.77
C VAL A 439 -17.23 76.53 20.05
N GLU A 440 -18.32 77.02 20.63
CA GLU A 440 -19.12 78.08 20.05
C GLU A 440 -18.41 79.44 20.21
N ASP A 441 -18.65 80.35 19.25
CA ASP A 441 -18.21 81.74 19.36
C ASP A 441 -19.21 82.56 20.20
N PRO A 442 -18.74 83.54 21.01
CA PRO A 442 -19.58 84.31 21.92
C PRO A 442 -20.62 85.16 21.16
N GLN A 443 -21.89 85.04 21.53
CA GLN A 443 -22.98 85.82 20.94
C GLN A 443 -23.57 86.81 21.96
N PRO A 444 -23.61 88.13 21.67
CA PRO A 444 -23.01 88.81 20.51
C PRO A 444 -21.48 88.92 20.60
N LEU A 445 -20.81 89.00 19.45
CA LEU A 445 -19.34 89.10 19.38
C LEU A 445 -18.81 90.35 20.13
N PRO A 446 -17.81 90.19 21.02
CA PRO A 446 -17.29 91.26 21.87
C PRO A 446 -16.53 92.34 21.09
N ARG A 447 -16.47 93.55 21.67
CA ARG A 447 -15.82 94.73 21.08
C ARG A 447 -14.97 95.46 22.14
N GLY A 448 -13.75 95.84 21.77
CA GLY A 448 -12.79 96.47 22.66
C GLY A 448 -11.93 95.46 23.44
N GLY A 449 -10.68 95.83 23.71
CA GLY A 449 -9.64 94.91 24.20
C GLY A 449 -10.04 94.09 25.43
N LYS A 450 -10.51 94.74 26.51
CA LYS A 450 -10.92 94.05 27.75
C LYS A 450 -12.04 93.03 27.54
N ALA A 451 -13.07 93.34 26.75
CA ALA A 451 -14.19 92.44 26.52
C ALA A 451 -13.77 91.23 25.64
N ILE A 452 -12.80 91.43 24.74
CA ILE A 452 -12.22 90.34 23.94
C ILE A 452 -11.27 89.49 24.81
N GLU A 453 -10.45 90.12 25.68
CA GLU A 453 -9.63 89.40 26.66
C GLU A 453 -10.49 88.55 27.59
N GLU A 454 -11.61 89.08 28.10
CA GLU A 454 -12.55 88.36 28.95
C GLU A 454 -13.21 87.19 28.21
N ALA A 455 -13.76 87.42 27.02
CA ALA A 455 -14.36 86.36 26.20
C ALA A 455 -13.35 85.27 25.77
N LEU A 456 -12.09 85.62 25.49
CA LEU A 456 -11.04 84.65 25.20
C LEU A 456 -10.66 83.82 26.43
N ASN A 457 -10.79 84.37 27.65
CA ASN A 457 -10.61 83.59 28.89
C ASN A 457 -11.83 82.70 29.18
N GLN A 458 -13.05 83.20 28.95
CA GLN A 458 -14.28 82.39 29.04
C GLN A 458 -14.22 81.20 28.08
N ARG A 459 -13.83 81.42 26.82
CA ARG A 459 -13.63 80.36 25.80
C ARG A 459 -12.62 79.29 26.22
N VAL A 460 -11.57 79.64 26.99
CA VAL A 460 -10.63 78.67 27.58
C VAL A 460 -11.29 77.87 28.70
N GLY A 461 -12.11 78.49 29.55
CA GLY A 461 -12.92 77.81 30.56
C GLY A 461 -13.93 76.83 29.94
N ASP A 462 -14.60 77.23 28.86
CA ASP A 462 -15.51 76.37 28.10
C ASP A 462 -14.75 75.21 27.43
N MET A 463 -13.58 75.44 26.84
CA MET A 463 -12.71 74.36 26.37
C MET A 463 -12.32 73.38 27.48
N GLN A 464 -12.06 73.85 28.71
CA GLN A 464 -11.76 72.97 29.86
C GLN A 464 -12.98 72.16 30.33
N ARG A 465 -14.18 72.77 30.31
CA ARG A 465 -15.47 72.10 30.56
C ARG A 465 -15.74 71.02 29.50
N LEU A 466 -15.67 71.38 28.23
CA LEU A 466 -15.85 70.47 27.10
C LEU A 466 -14.80 69.33 27.07
N LEU A 467 -13.55 69.57 27.51
CA LEU A 467 -12.56 68.48 27.68
C LEU A 467 -12.96 67.47 28.78
N SER A 468 -13.67 67.92 29.81
CA SER A 468 -14.14 67.08 30.92
C SER A 468 -15.39 66.27 30.53
N GLU A 469 -16.30 66.89 29.78
CA GLU A 469 -17.44 66.23 29.14
C GLU A 469 -16.98 65.22 28.09
N LEU A 470 -16.00 65.59 27.26
CA LEU A 470 -15.38 64.72 26.25
C LEU A 470 -14.70 63.51 26.89
N ARG A 471 -14.04 63.65 28.05
CA ARG A 471 -13.48 62.49 28.77
C ARG A 471 -14.59 61.49 29.14
N SER A 472 -15.64 61.99 29.80
CA SER A 472 -16.81 61.19 30.19
C SER A 472 -17.55 60.54 29.01
N LEU A 473 -17.35 61.02 27.78
CA LEU A 473 -17.86 60.43 26.54
C LEU A 473 -16.85 59.43 25.95
N ALA A 474 -15.57 59.79 25.86
CA ALA A 474 -14.49 58.99 25.31
C ALA A 474 -14.26 57.72 26.12
N ASP A 475 -14.28 57.78 27.46
CA ASP A 475 -14.10 56.61 28.33
C ASP A 475 -15.19 55.55 28.08
N ARG A 476 -16.45 55.99 27.95
CA ARG A 476 -17.59 55.11 27.62
C ARG A 476 -17.51 54.57 26.19
N GLN A 477 -17.17 55.39 25.20
CA GLN A 477 -17.06 54.95 23.81
C GLN A 477 -15.83 54.06 23.57
N ALA A 478 -14.71 54.29 24.25
CA ALA A 478 -13.54 53.42 24.22
C ALA A 478 -13.83 52.05 24.86
N ALA A 479 -14.52 52.01 26.00
CA ALA A 479 -14.96 50.77 26.62
C ALA A 479 -15.94 49.98 25.73
N ALA A 480 -16.88 50.67 25.06
CA ALA A 480 -17.79 50.04 24.10
C ALA A 480 -17.05 49.52 22.84
N MET A 481 -16.14 50.31 22.26
CA MET A 481 -15.28 49.90 21.14
C MET A 481 -14.44 48.67 21.49
N ALA A 482 -13.75 48.68 22.65
CA ALA A 482 -12.92 47.56 23.08
C ALA A 482 -13.72 46.29 23.43
N ALA A 483 -15.01 46.42 23.77
CA ALA A 483 -15.90 45.27 24.00
C ALA A 483 -16.44 44.65 22.70
N ARG A 484 -16.61 45.45 21.63
CA ARG A 484 -17.09 45.00 20.31
C ARG A 484 -15.97 44.73 19.29
N PHE A 485 -14.71 44.91 19.66
CA PHE A 485 -13.55 44.87 18.76
C PHE A 485 -13.37 43.47 18.11
N SER A 486 -13.33 43.45 16.78
CA SER A 486 -13.50 42.24 15.95
C SER A 486 -12.41 42.08 14.86
N PRO A 487 -11.10 42.14 15.19
CA PRO A 487 -10.04 42.23 14.18
C PRO A 487 -9.90 41.00 13.28
N ARG A 488 -10.28 39.79 13.74
CA ARG A 488 -10.26 38.56 12.92
C ARG A 488 -11.28 38.64 11.76
N PRO A 489 -12.59 38.83 12.00
CA PRO A 489 -13.56 39.11 10.94
C PRO A 489 -13.17 40.25 10.00
N ALA A 490 -12.54 41.32 10.50
CA ALA A 490 -12.05 42.41 9.65
C ALA A 490 -10.93 41.97 8.69
N VAL A 491 -10.01 41.11 9.12
CA VAL A 491 -8.98 40.50 8.25
C VAL A 491 -9.62 39.50 7.28
N ASP A 492 -10.56 38.67 7.73
CA ASP A 492 -11.30 37.72 6.88
C ASP A 492 -12.18 38.42 5.82
N ASN A 493 -12.60 39.66 6.08
CA ASN A 493 -13.28 40.56 5.16
C ASN A 493 -12.33 41.31 4.20
N LEU A 494 -11.10 41.60 4.64
CA LEU A 494 -10.05 42.19 3.81
C LEU A 494 -9.52 41.19 2.77
N LEU A 495 -9.28 39.94 3.18
CA LEU A 495 -8.82 38.83 2.32
C LEU A 495 -9.78 38.45 1.19
N GLN A 496 -11.00 38.99 1.19
CA GLN A 496 -11.95 38.90 0.08
C GLN A 496 -11.52 39.72 -1.14
N SER A 497 -10.67 40.73 -0.93
CA SER A 497 -10.31 41.76 -1.91
C SER A 497 -8.80 42.01 -2.07
N VAL A 498 -7.95 41.42 -1.22
CA VAL A 498 -6.49 41.50 -1.32
C VAL A 498 -5.82 40.18 -0.96
N ASP A 499 -4.58 39.99 -1.41
CA ASP A 499 -3.77 38.81 -1.11
C ASP A 499 -3.23 38.79 0.34
N PRO A 500 -2.80 37.63 0.87
CA PRO A 500 -2.27 37.52 2.23
C PRO A 500 -1.01 38.37 2.52
N PHE A 501 -0.17 38.67 1.53
CA PHE A 501 1.05 39.48 1.71
C PHE A 501 0.71 40.97 1.76
N LEU A 502 -0.23 41.45 0.94
CA LEU A 502 -0.79 42.79 1.07
C LEU A 502 -1.57 42.93 2.37
N ALA A 503 -2.35 41.93 2.78
CA ALA A 503 -2.98 41.92 4.09
C ALA A 503 -1.95 41.98 5.24
N GLU A 504 -0.84 41.23 5.19
CA GLU A 504 0.23 41.31 6.21
C GLU A 504 0.79 42.74 6.29
N ARG A 505 1.10 43.36 5.13
CA ARG A 505 1.60 44.74 5.04
C ARG A 505 0.59 45.77 5.59
N LEU A 506 -0.70 45.63 5.29
CA LEU A 506 -1.76 46.51 5.80
C LEU A 506 -1.98 46.37 7.31
N VAL A 507 -1.92 45.14 7.83
CA VAL A 507 -2.14 44.84 9.24
C VAL A 507 -0.94 45.23 10.10
N ARG A 508 0.28 44.83 9.72
CA ARG A 508 1.52 45.00 10.50
C ARG A 508 2.29 46.29 10.20
N GLY A 509 2.05 46.91 9.05
CA GLY A 509 2.79 48.08 8.57
C GLY A 509 4.04 47.73 7.77
N VAL A 510 4.57 48.72 7.04
CA VAL A 510 5.80 48.59 6.23
C VAL A 510 6.88 49.52 6.82
N PRO A 511 7.85 49.00 7.62
CA PRO A 511 8.76 49.83 8.43
C PRO A 511 9.49 50.94 7.68
N ASP A 512 9.84 50.69 6.41
CA ASP A 512 10.61 51.60 5.56
C ASP A 512 9.74 52.60 4.76
N SER A 513 8.43 52.67 5.03
CA SER A 513 7.53 53.59 4.31
C SER A 513 7.68 55.04 4.80
N GLU A 514 7.62 55.99 3.87
CA GLU A 514 7.65 57.42 4.16
C GLU A 514 6.38 57.89 4.88
N ASP A 515 5.21 57.40 4.45
CA ASP A 515 3.92 57.67 5.09
C ASP A 515 3.83 57.02 6.48
N GLU A 516 3.39 57.80 7.47
CA GLU A 516 3.25 57.35 8.85
C GLU A 516 2.14 56.31 9.03
N ILE A 517 1.05 56.38 8.25
CA ILE A 517 -0.07 55.44 8.38
C ILE A 517 0.33 54.07 7.81
N THR A 518 0.91 54.06 6.61
CA THR A 518 1.44 52.87 5.94
C THR A 518 2.61 52.24 6.71
N ARG A 519 3.47 53.07 7.32
CA ARG A 519 4.60 52.58 8.14
C ARG A 519 4.14 51.87 9.40
N LEU A 520 3.08 52.36 10.04
CA LEU A 520 2.51 51.77 11.25
C LEU A 520 1.53 50.62 10.96
N GLY A 521 0.85 50.64 9.81
CA GLY A 521 -0.25 49.72 9.52
C GLY A 521 -1.40 49.81 10.54
N PHE A 522 -2.33 48.86 10.49
CA PHE A 522 -3.44 48.79 11.43
C PHE A 522 -2.97 48.68 12.89
N LEU A 523 -2.11 47.70 13.21
CA LEU A 523 -1.67 47.40 14.57
C LEU A 523 -0.81 48.52 15.17
N GLY A 524 0.14 49.07 14.41
CA GLY A 524 0.93 50.22 14.84
C GLY A 524 0.08 51.47 15.02
N MET A 525 -1.01 51.64 14.24
CA MET A 525 -1.95 52.75 14.44
C MET A 525 -2.81 52.56 15.70
N LEU A 526 -3.17 51.34 16.10
CA LEU A 526 -3.79 51.09 17.42
C LEU A 526 -2.83 51.41 18.56
N ALA A 527 -1.58 50.92 18.46
CA ALA A 527 -0.54 51.17 19.47
C ALA A 527 -0.16 52.67 19.57
N ALA A 528 -0.09 53.38 18.45
CA ALA A 528 0.15 54.83 18.42
C ALA A 528 -1.01 55.63 19.04
N ARG A 529 -2.25 55.14 18.91
CA ARG A 529 -3.43 55.72 19.55
C ARG A 529 -3.56 55.39 21.05
N ALA A 530 -2.76 54.45 21.57
CA ALA A 530 -2.62 54.20 23.02
C ALA A 530 -1.49 55.04 23.66
N ARG A 531 -0.68 55.74 22.86
CA ARG A 531 0.41 56.61 23.32
C ARG A 531 -0.02 58.08 23.27
N SER A 532 0.53 58.92 24.15
CA SER A 532 0.25 60.35 24.17
C SER A 532 0.56 61.00 22.80
N PRO A 533 -0.37 61.74 22.18
CA PRO A 533 -0.17 62.28 20.84
C PRO A 533 0.94 63.33 20.80
N LYS A 534 1.77 63.29 19.74
CA LYS A 534 2.91 64.19 19.53
C LYS A 534 2.46 65.65 19.69
N ARG A 535 3.08 66.34 20.66
CA ARG A 535 2.79 67.74 21.01
C ARG A 535 3.19 68.67 19.85
N PRO A 536 2.29 69.55 19.35
CA PRO A 536 2.65 70.56 18.36
C PRO A 536 3.66 71.56 18.92
N ALA A 537 4.52 72.14 18.07
CA ALA A 537 5.42 73.21 18.47
C ALA A 537 4.64 74.41 19.04
N GLY A 538 5.13 74.98 20.14
CA GLY A 538 4.48 76.12 20.82
C GLY A 538 3.26 75.77 21.70
N VAL A 539 2.73 74.55 21.66
CA VAL A 539 1.64 74.09 22.54
C VAL A 539 2.19 73.54 23.84
N SER A 540 1.50 73.76 24.97
CA SER A 540 1.86 73.25 26.30
C SER A 540 0.73 72.39 26.90
N ASP A 541 0.96 71.71 28.02
CA ASP A 541 -0.12 71.02 28.75
C ASP A 541 -1.16 72.02 29.29
N GLN A 542 -0.68 73.15 29.80
CA GLN A 542 -1.48 74.26 30.29
C GLN A 542 -2.13 75.03 29.12
N PRO A 543 -3.34 75.60 29.30
CA PRO A 543 -3.99 76.41 28.28
C PRO A 543 -3.14 77.63 27.88
N PRO A 544 -3.21 78.07 26.62
CA PRO A 544 -2.50 79.25 26.16
C PRO A 544 -3.02 80.50 26.88
N LYS A 545 -2.09 81.28 27.45
CA LYS A 545 -2.43 82.54 28.14
C LYS A 545 -2.94 83.56 27.12
N VAL A 546 -4.08 84.18 27.41
CA VAL A 546 -4.65 85.24 26.57
C VAL A 546 -3.70 86.46 26.54
N PRO A 547 -3.25 86.92 25.36
CA PRO A 547 -2.41 88.11 25.25
C PRO A 547 -3.23 89.38 25.46
N ARG A 548 -2.57 90.50 25.83
CA ARG A 548 -3.24 91.81 25.90
C ARG A 548 -3.56 92.33 24.50
N ILE A 549 -4.84 92.54 24.21
CA ILE A 549 -5.34 92.87 22.87
C ILE A 549 -5.30 94.40 22.66
N LYS A 550 -4.42 94.86 21.77
CA LYS A 550 -4.25 96.28 21.47
C LYS A 550 -5.24 96.72 20.38
N GLY A 551 -5.87 97.88 20.57
CA GLY A 551 -6.74 98.47 19.55
C GLY A 551 -5.97 98.88 18.29
N ARG A 552 -6.61 98.77 17.11
CA ARG A 552 -6.00 99.14 15.83
C ARG A 552 -5.48 100.59 15.88
N ILE A 553 -4.29 100.81 15.31
CA ILE A 553 -3.53 102.07 15.33
C ILE A 553 -3.29 102.53 16.78
N ALA A 554 -2.32 101.91 17.46
CA ALA A 554 -1.84 102.30 18.79
C ALA A 554 -2.92 102.50 19.87
N GLY A 555 -4.06 101.80 19.77
CA GLY A 555 -5.19 101.92 20.70
C GLY A 555 -6.27 102.94 20.32
N MET A 556 -6.18 103.62 19.17
CA MET A 556 -7.14 104.66 18.77
C MET A 556 -8.51 104.11 18.29
N SER A 557 -8.61 102.82 17.99
CA SER A 557 -9.85 102.17 17.55
C SER A 557 -10.13 100.89 18.36
N PRO A 558 -11.38 100.64 18.81
CA PRO A 558 -11.70 99.45 19.59
C PRO A 558 -11.47 98.17 18.79
N ALA A 559 -10.70 97.26 19.40
CA ALA A 559 -10.39 95.95 18.83
C ALA A 559 -11.66 95.13 18.51
N ARG A 560 -11.55 94.22 17.53
CA ARG A 560 -12.62 93.37 17.02
C ARG A 560 -12.19 91.90 16.99
N TRP A 561 -13.15 90.98 17.06
CA TRP A 561 -12.91 89.52 17.05
C TRP A 561 -12.05 89.02 15.87
N GLY A 562 -12.10 89.70 14.72
CA GLY A 562 -11.31 89.36 13.52
C GLY A 562 -9.92 90.00 13.42
N ASP A 563 -9.45 90.74 14.44
CA ASP A 563 -8.13 91.38 14.42
C ASP A 563 -6.99 90.34 14.56
N ASP A 564 -5.79 90.65 14.07
CA ASP A 564 -4.69 89.69 13.93
C ASP A 564 -4.23 89.08 15.27
N ASP A 565 -4.10 89.92 16.31
CA ASP A 565 -3.78 89.49 17.68
C ASP A 565 -4.83 88.49 18.22
N VAL A 566 -6.10 88.67 17.84
CA VAL A 566 -7.22 87.82 18.27
C VAL A 566 -7.24 86.52 17.48
N ARG A 567 -7.04 86.58 16.16
CA ARG A 567 -6.93 85.38 15.30
C ARG A 567 -5.74 84.50 15.70
N ALA A 568 -4.60 85.09 16.08
CA ALA A 568 -3.47 84.36 16.63
C ALA A 568 -3.80 83.68 17.98
N ALA A 569 -4.53 84.36 18.87
CA ALA A 569 -4.98 83.79 20.14
C ALA A 569 -5.98 82.63 19.93
N LEU A 570 -6.95 82.78 19.03
CA LEU A 570 -7.90 81.73 18.65
C LEU A 570 -7.17 80.52 18.03
N GLN A 571 -6.25 80.73 17.09
CA GLN A 571 -5.46 79.66 16.49
C GLN A 571 -4.61 78.90 17.52
N ALA A 572 -4.07 79.58 18.52
CA ALA A 572 -3.34 78.95 19.62
C ALA A 572 -4.26 78.12 20.54
N GLN A 573 -5.43 78.66 20.90
CA GLN A 573 -6.47 77.95 21.66
C GLN A 573 -6.94 76.70 20.92
N ASP A 574 -7.27 76.82 19.64
CA ASP A 574 -7.78 75.71 18.82
C ASP A 574 -6.72 74.62 18.59
N SER A 575 -5.45 75.01 18.44
CA SER A 575 -4.33 74.07 18.33
C SER A 575 -4.09 73.30 19.64
N TRP A 576 -4.18 73.99 20.78
CA TRP A 576 -4.12 73.36 22.10
C TRP A 576 -5.31 72.43 22.36
N TYR A 577 -6.54 72.89 22.12
CA TYR A 577 -7.77 72.13 22.31
C TYR A 577 -7.81 70.90 21.41
N ARG A 578 -7.49 71.02 20.11
CA ARG A 578 -7.39 69.88 19.18
C ARG A 578 -6.37 68.83 19.64
N TRP A 579 -5.24 69.25 20.21
CA TRP A 579 -4.25 68.32 20.78
C TRP A 579 -4.74 67.69 22.10
N ARG A 580 -5.34 68.47 23.01
CA ARG A 580 -5.92 67.95 24.27
C ARG A 580 -7.07 66.97 24.02
N CYS A 581 -7.97 67.24 23.08
CA CYS A 581 -9.05 66.32 22.69
C CYS A 581 -8.50 64.99 22.17
N ARG A 582 -7.43 65.03 21.36
CA ARG A 582 -6.73 63.80 20.93
C ARG A 582 -6.06 63.08 22.12
N ALA A 583 -5.49 63.81 23.07
CA ALA A 583 -4.88 63.21 24.26
C ALA A 583 -5.92 62.50 25.15
N VAL A 584 -7.10 63.10 25.34
CA VAL A 584 -8.24 62.46 26.05
C VAL A 584 -8.68 61.18 25.34
N TRP A 585 -8.86 61.22 24.02
CA TRP A 585 -9.19 60.02 23.23
C TRP A 585 -8.13 58.90 23.32
N HIS A 586 -6.85 59.27 23.32
CA HIS A 586 -5.75 58.31 23.43
C HIS A 586 -5.63 57.73 24.85
N GLU A 587 -5.93 58.52 25.88
CA GLU A 587 -5.97 58.10 27.29
C GLU A 587 -7.10 57.07 27.53
N ALA A 588 -8.32 57.38 27.08
CA ALA A 588 -9.47 56.47 27.15
C ALA A 588 -9.22 55.12 26.43
N TRP A 589 -8.57 55.15 25.26
CA TRP A 589 -8.21 53.93 24.52
C TRP A 589 -7.09 53.11 25.21
N ARG A 590 -6.11 53.80 25.82
CA ARG A 590 -5.04 53.17 26.61
C ARG A 590 -5.57 52.49 27.87
N GLU A 591 -6.57 53.05 28.55
CA GLU A 591 -7.20 52.42 29.71
C GLU A 591 -7.86 51.07 29.37
N GLN A 592 -8.27 50.85 28.11
CA GLN A 592 -8.81 49.57 27.63
C GLN A 592 -7.75 48.60 27.07
N GLN A 593 -6.44 48.91 27.15
CA GLN A 593 -5.38 48.14 26.46
C GLN A 593 -5.36 46.65 26.79
N GLN A 594 -5.64 46.27 28.05
CA GLN A 594 -5.71 44.86 28.46
C GLN A 594 -6.79 44.04 27.72
N ARG A 595 -7.80 44.69 27.13
CA ARG A 595 -8.90 44.03 26.40
C ARG A 595 -8.60 43.91 24.90
N TRP A 596 -8.21 45.00 24.25
CA TRP A 596 -8.03 45.02 22.79
C TRP A 596 -6.65 44.55 22.33
N GLN A 597 -5.58 44.76 23.10
CA GLN A 597 -4.21 44.42 22.69
C GLN A 597 -4.06 42.92 22.38
N PRO A 598 -4.51 41.96 23.23
CA PRO A 598 -4.38 40.53 22.92
C PRO A 598 -5.14 40.10 21.67
N GLN A 599 -6.30 40.70 21.40
CA GLN A 599 -7.11 40.42 20.20
C GLN A 599 -6.43 40.93 18.93
N ALA A 600 -5.84 42.14 18.99
CA ALA A 600 -5.09 42.75 17.90
C ALA A 600 -3.82 41.94 17.58
N ASP A 601 -3.01 41.62 18.60
CA ASP A 601 -1.77 40.85 18.44
C ASP A 601 -2.04 39.43 17.94
N THR A 602 -3.14 38.80 18.38
CA THR A 602 -3.56 37.48 17.90
C THR A 602 -3.89 37.51 16.40
N ALA A 603 -4.71 38.45 15.94
CA ALA A 603 -5.04 38.59 14.51
C ALA A 603 -3.78 38.89 13.67
N GLY A 604 -2.87 39.73 14.19
CA GLY A 604 -1.57 39.98 13.57
C GLY A 604 -0.66 38.75 13.52
N ALA A 605 -0.70 37.90 14.54
CA ALA A 605 0.07 36.66 14.61
C ALA A 605 -0.50 35.56 13.70
N ASP A 606 -1.83 35.46 13.58
CA ASP A 606 -2.53 34.50 12.72
C ASP A 606 -2.14 34.68 11.25
N LEU A 607 -2.35 35.89 10.71
CA LEU A 607 -1.99 36.22 9.33
C LEU A 607 -0.48 36.04 9.05
N GLY A 608 0.37 36.39 10.02
CA GLY A 608 1.82 36.17 9.92
C GLY A 608 2.23 34.69 9.91
N ARG A 609 1.46 33.78 10.52
CA ARG A 609 1.71 32.33 10.40
C ARG A 609 1.42 31.83 8.99
N LEU A 610 0.34 32.30 8.35
CA LEU A 610 0.02 31.95 6.97
C LEU A 610 1.12 32.40 6.01
N VAL A 611 1.53 33.68 6.06
CA VAL A 611 2.54 34.21 5.12
C VAL A 611 3.91 33.56 5.34
N ASN A 612 4.30 33.27 6.58
CA ASN A 612 5.55 32.54 6.85
C ASN A 612 5.52 31.08 6.41
N ALA A 613 4.34 30.44 6.36
CA ALA A 613 4.20 29.10 5.76
C ALA A 613 4.43 29.13 4.24
N PHE A 614 3.90 30.14 3.53
CA PHE A 614 4.20 30.31 2.10
C PHE A 614 5.69 30.57 1.84
N ARG A 615 6.33 31.45 2.63
CA ARG A 615 7.79 31.70 2.56
C ARG A 615 8.58 30.38 2.74
N LYS A 616 8.29 29.64 3.81
CA LYS A 616 8.88 28.32 4.12
C LYS A 616 8.71 27.32 2.96
N GLN A 617 7.53 27.23 2.35
CA GLN A 617 7.31 26.35 1.20
C GLN A 617 8.17 26.78 0.02
N ALA A 618 8.23 28.08 -0.30
CA ALA A 618 9.02 28.59 -1.40
C ALA A 618 10.53 28.32 -1.24
N ASP A 619 11.05 28.41 -0.02
CA ASP A 619 12.44 28.05 0.31
C ASP A 619 12.73 26.55 0.12
N GLN A 620 11.78 25.69 0.52
CA GLN A 620 11.93 24.23 0.47
C GLN A 620 11.69 23.65 -0.93
N GLU A 621 10.80 24.24 -1.73
CA GLU A 621 10.35 23.72 -3.02
C GLU A 621 11.49 23.56 -4.03
N ARG A 622 12.58 24.35 -3.95
CA ARG A 622 13.76 24.13 -4.82
C ARG A 622 14.33 22.72 -4.64
N LYS A 623 14.59 22.30 -3.39
CA LYS A 623 15.15 20.98 -3.07
C LYS A 623 14.19 19.84 -3.41
N LEU A 624 12.90 20.04 -3.15
CA LEU A 624 11.85 19.07 -3.49
C LEU A 624 11.74 18.88 -5.02
N ALA A 625 11.76 19.97 -5.77
CA ALA A 625 11.68 19.94 -7.23
C ALA A 625 12.94 19.37 -7.87
N ASP A 626 14.14 19.60 -7.31
CA ASP A 626 15.38 19.03 -7.81
C ASP A 626 15.41 17.49 -7.63
N HIS A 627 14.96 16.98 -6.47
CA HIS A 627 14.79 15.54 -6.23
C HIS A 627 13.76 14.92 -7.19
N LYS A 628 12.58 15.53 -7.35
CA LYS A 628 11.53 15.05 -8.28
C LYS A 628 12.00 15.05 -9.74
N ARG A 629 12.79 16.04 -10.15
CA ARG A 629 13.40 16.07 -11.49
C ARG A 629 14.43 14.96 -11.68
N GLN A 630 15.23 14.64 -10.67
CA GLN A 630 16.11 13.46 -10.71
C GLN A 630 15.31 12.17 -10.83
N GLU A 631 14.20 12.03 -10.10
CA GLU A 631 13.34 10.84 -10.18
C GLU A 631 12.67 10.67 -11.56
N LEU A 632 12.18 11.76 -12.16
CA LEU A 632 11.51 11.73 -13.47
C LEU A 632 12.44 11.38 -14.63
N TYR A 633 13.70 11.84 -14.58
CA TYR A 633 14.70 11.59 -15.62
C TYR A 633 15.54 10.32 -15.39
N GLU A 634 15.26 9.56 -14.32
CA GLU A 634 15.97 8.33 -13.99
C GLU A 634 15.76 7.22 -15.04
N GLU A 635 16.85 6.61 -15.51
CA GLU A 635 16.77 5.43 -16.37
C GLU A 635 16.38 4.20 -15.54
N ARG A 636 15.24 3.59 -15.90
CA ARG A 636 14.60 2.48 -15.16
C ARG A 636 14.33 1.30 -16.06
N THR A 637 14.66 0.10 -15.58
CA THR A 637 14.44 -1.16 -16.30
C THR A 637 12.97 -1.55 -16.26
N GLY A 638 12.30 -1.57 -17.42
CA GLY A 638 10.89 -1.94 -17.54
C GLY A 638 9.87 -0.84 -17.16
N ILE A 639 10.31 0.33 -16.66
CA ILE A 639 9.42 1.44 -16.35
C ILE A 639 9.78 2.65 -17.22
N SER A 640 8.83 3.06 -18.05
CA SER A 640 9.04 4.12 -19.03
C SER A 640 8.11 5.30 -18.75
N TYR A 641 8.67 6.41 -18.26
CA TYR A 641 7.93 7.66 -18.21
C TYR A 641 7.98 8.37 -19.56
N LEU A 642 6.80 8.66 -20.11
CA LEU A 642 6.62 9.54 -21.24
C LEU A 642 6.61 10.98 -20.73
N LEU A 643 7.80 11.58 -20.69
CA LEU A 643 7.98 13.00 -20.37
C LEU A 643 7.54 13.89 -21.55
N PRO A 644 7.28 15.19 -21.32
CA PRO A 644 6.93 16.11 -22.39
C PRO A 644 7.97 16.15 -23.52
N PRO A 645 7.57 16.33 -24.80
CA PRO A 645 8.48 16.33 -25.95
C PRO A 645 9.44 17.53 -25.98
N GLN A 646 9.16 18.59 -25.21
CA GLN A 646 10.03 19.75 -25.02
C GLN A 646 11.41 19.32 -24.49
N ARG A 647 12.48 19.90 -25.03
CA ARG A 647 13.87 19.51 -24.71
C ARG A 647 14.25 19.61 -23.23
N THR A 648 13.53 20.39 -22.44
CA THR A 648 13.65 20.45 -20.97
C THR A 648 12.31 20.77 -20.32
N LEU A 649 12.12 20.37 -19.06
CA LEU A 649 10.97 20.77 -18.24
C LEU A 649 10.83 22.29 -18.01
N ASN A 650 11.84 23.11 -18.35
CA ASN A 650 11.71 24.57 -18.30
C ASN A 650 10.82 25.10 -19.43
N HIS A 651 11.06 24.67 -20.67
CA HIS A 651 10.21 25.04 -21.80
C HIS A 651 8.78 24.54 -21.61
N PHE A 652 8.60 23.30 -21.09
CA PHE A 652 7.27 22.80 -20.73
C PHE A 652 6.57 23.66 -19.67
N TYR A 653 7.29 24.14 -18.65
CA TYR A 653 6.73 25.10 -17.70
C TYR A 653 6.32 26.41 -18.37
N GLU A 654 7.17 26.96 -19.25
CA GLU A 654 6.91 28.20 -19.99
C GLU A 654 5.69 28.07 -20.92
N ASP A 655 5.51 26.94 -21.61
CA ASP A 655 4.31 26.62 -22.40
C ASP A 655 3.04 26.59 -21.52
N VAL A 656 3.10 25.93 -20.36
CA VAL A 656 1.97 25.81 -19.42
C VAL A 656 1.59 27.17 -18.82
N ILE A 657 2.57 28.00 -18.43
CA ILE A 657 2.31 29.37 -17.93
C ILE A 657 1.72 30.25 -19.04
N THR A 658 2.27 30.22 -20.25
CA THR A 658 1.73 30.98 -21.40
C THR A 658 0.27 30.62 -21.67
N ARG A 659 -0.05 29.32 -21.64
CA ARG A 659 -1.42 28.83 -21.84
C ARG A 659 -2.36 29.16 -20.68
N LEU A 660 -1.87 29.15 -19.43
CA LEU A 660 -2.60 29.62 -18.25
C LEU A 660 -2.94 31.12 -18.32
N VAL A 661 -1.95 31.96 -18.63
CA VAL A 661 -2.09 33.42 -18.79
C VAL A 661 -3.17 33.74 -19.83
N ARG A 662 -3.09 33.12 -21.02
CA ARG A 662 -4.09 33.27 -22.08
C ARG A 662 -5.47 32.76 -21.65
N GLY A 663 -5.54 31.58 -21.04
CA GLY A 663 -6.81 30.94 -20.63
C GLY A 663 -7.59 31.70 -19.55
N GLU A 664 -6.89 32.41 -18.66
CA GLU A 664 -7.53 33.22 -17.60
C GLU A 664 -7.79 34.69 -18.00
N GLY A 665 -7.43 35.07 -19.24
CA GLY A 665 -7.65 36.39 -19.83
C GLY A 665 -6.62 37.45 -19.45
N LEU A 666 -5.42 37.04 -19.02
CA LEU A 666 -4.32 37.92 -18.66
C LEU A 666 -3.48 38.30 -19.89
N ARG A 667 -2.64 39.33 -19.76
CA ARG A 667 -1.70 39.76 -20.82
C ARG A 667 -0.43 38.93 -20.75
N GLU A 668 0.23 38.75 -21.89
CA GLU A 668 1.55 38.09 -21.97
C GLU A 668 2.69 38.87 -21.26
N SER A 669 2.38 40.03 -20.67
CA SER A 669 3.25 40.84 -19.82
C SER A 669 3.00 40.68 -18.31
N ASP A 670 1.96 39.94 -17.91
CA ASP A 670 1.53 39.85 -16.51
C ASP A 670 2.32 38.73 -15.79
N ASP A 671 2.72 38.99 -14.54
CA ASP A 671 3.62 38.12 -13.75
C ASP A 671 2.93 36.87 -13.17
N GLU A 672 3.72 35.86 -12.79
CA GLU A 672 3.22 34.64 -12.14
C GLU A 672 2.45 34.94 -10.83
N ALA A 673 2.79 36.02 -10.12
CA ALA A 673 1.98 36.56 -9.03
C ALA A 673 0.56 36.95 -9.45
N SER A 674 0.38 37.66 -10.57
CA SER A 674 -0.95 38.02 -11.08
C SER A 674 -1.75 36.79 -11.52
N LEU A 675 -1.08 35.79 -12.10
CA LEU A 675 -1.70 34.50 -12.41
C LEU A 675 -2.17 33.76 -11.15
N LEU A 676 -1.36 33.69 -10.09
CA LEU A 676 -1.78 33.09 -8.81
C LEU A 676 -3.01 33.80 -8.21
N LEU A 677 -3.02 35.13 -8.22
CA LEU A 677 -4.15 35.93 -7.71
C LEU A 677 -5.41 35.84 -8.61
N ARG A 678 -5.26 35.44 -9.87
CA ARG A 678 -6.38 35.18 -10.78
C ARG A 678 -7.01 33.81 -10.56
N LEU A 679 -6.20 32.79 -10.24
CA LEU A 679 -6.61 31.40 -10.01
C LEU A 679 -7.22 31.13 -8.61
N ILE A 680 -6.82 31.92 -7.60
CA ILE A 680 -7.23 31.75 -6.20
C ILE A 680 -8.08 32.94 -5.74
N ASP A 681 -9.37 32.68 -5.54
CA ASP A 681 -10.38 33.66 -5.14
C ASP A 681 -10.33 34.04 -3.63
N GLY A 682 -11.02 35.13 -3.28
CA GLY A 682 -11.07 35.68 -1.91
C GLY A 682 -11.84 34.85 -0.88
N ASP A 683 -12.74 33.94 -1.30
CA ASP A 683 -13.33 32.95 -0.40
C ASP A 683 -12.30 31.85 -0.05
N THR A 684 -11.47 31.46 -1.02
CA THR A 684 -10.37 30.52 -0.83
C THR A 684 -9.29 31.10 0.07
N TRP A 685 -8.89 32.36 -0.11
CA TRP A 685 -7.95 33.01 0.81
C TRP A 685 -8.48 33.09 2.25
N ARG A 686 -9.78 33.33 2.45
CA ARG A 686 -10.43 33.29 3.77
C ARG A 686 -10.42 31.87 4.37
N SER A 687 -10.74 30.86 3.57
CA SER A 687 -10.71 29.44 3.98
C SER A 687 -9.30 28.98 4.39
N VAL A 688 -8.30 29.35 3.59
CA VAL A 688 -6.86 29.08 3.83
C VAL A 688 -6.37 29.78 5.10
N HIS A 689 -6.77 31.03 5.33
CA HIS A 689 -6.49 31.73 6.59
C HIS A 689 -7.12 31.01 7.79
N ALA A 690 -8.41 30.65 7.69
CA ALA A 690 -9.11 29.88 8.73
C ALA A 690 -8.45 28.53 9.05
N GLN A 691 -7.94 27.81 8.04
CA GLN A 691 -7.22 26.55 8.17
C GLN A 691 -5.83 26.72 8.82
N SER A 692 -5.11 27.80 8.47
CA SER A 692 -3.76 28.09 8.97
C SER A 692 -3.68 28.29 10.49
N HIS A 693 -4.81 28.63 11.13
CA HIS A 693 -4.93 28.68 12.58
C HIS A 693 -4.58 27.35 13.27
N ARG A 694 -4.81 26.22 12.58
CA ARG A 694 -4.57 24.85 13.10
C ARG A 694 -3.45 24.12 12.37
N ASN A 695 -3.38 24.22 11.05
CA ASN A 695 -2.36 23.58 10.22
C ASN A 695 -1.88 24.57 9.13
N PRO A 696 -0.82 25.35 9.39
CA PRO A 696 -0.32 26.35 8.44
C PRO A 696 0.30 25.72 7.19
N ASP A 697 1.02 24.59 7.34
CA ASP A 697 1.62 23.88 6.20
C ASP A 697 0.53 23.27 5.30
N GLY A 698 -0.50 22.64 5.90
CA GLY A 698 -1.65 22.11 5.16
C GLY A 698 -2.52 23.16 4.48
N ALA A 699 -2.54 24.40 5.00
CA ALA A 699 -3.22 25.51 4.35
C ALA A 699 -2.50 25.96 3.06
N VAL A 700 -1.16 25.88 3.04
CA VAL A 700 -0.37 26.09 1.81
C VAL A 700 -0.53 24.92 0.84
N ALA A 701 -0.55 23.68 1.35
CA ALA A 701 -0.79 22.48 0.54
C ALA A 701 -2.17 22.52 -0.16
N ALA A 702 -3.22 23.02 0.51
CA ALA A 702 -4.54 23.19 -0.10
C ALA A 702 -4.55 24.16 -1.30
N VAL A 703 -3.75 25.23 -1.25
CA VAL A 703 -3.55 26.13 -2.41
C VAL A 703 -2.76 25.41 -3.51
N LYS A 704 -1.69 24.68 -3.16
CA LYS A 704 -0.89 23.93 -4.14
C LYS A 704 -1.73 22.88 -4.88
N ALA A 705 -2.51 22.06 -4.17
CA ALA A 705 -3.39 21.05 -4.74
C ALA A 705 -4.45 21.64 -5.69
N ARG A 706 -4.95 22.85 -5.41
CA ARG A 706 -5.87 23.55 -6.33
C ARG A 706 -5.18 24.05 -7.60
N LEU A 707 -3.90 24.44 -7.53
CA LEU A 707 -3.09 24.74 -8.72
C LEU A 707 -2.80 23.46 -9.52
N GLU A 708 -2.38 22.39 -8.85
CA GLU A 708 -2.12 21.06 -9.45
C GLU A 708 -3.34 20.57 -10.24
N GLY A 709 -4.54 20.56 -9.62
CA GLY A 709 -5.78 20.15 -10.29
C GLY A 709 -6.17 21.02 -11.50
N ARG A 710 -5.82 22.31 -11.53
CA ARG A 710 -6.02 23.18 -12.71
C ARG A 710 -4.99 22.90 -13.80
N ILE A 711 -3.75 22.64 -13.42
CA ILE A 711 -2.63 22.33 -14.32
C ILE A 711 -2.84 20.97 -15.00
N THR A 712 -3.20 19.92 -14.25
CA THR A 712 -3.44 18.57 -14.82
C THR A 712 -4.56 18.56 -15.86
N ARG A 713 -5.62 19.38 -15.67
CA ARG A 713 -6.68 19.55 -16.69
C ARG A 713 -6.14 20.18 -17.98
N LEU A 714 -5.33 21.23 -17.87
CA LEU A 714 -4.73 21.93 -19.03
C LEU A 714 -3.72 21.08 -19.82
N PHE A 715 -3.14 20.03 -19.22
CA PHE A 715 -2.30 19.09 -19.96
C PHE A 715 -3.10 18.31 -21.01
N ALA A 716 -4.34 17.91 -20.67
CA ALA A 716 -5.20 17.05 -21.47
C ALA A 716 -6.19 17.80 -22.38
N GLU A 717 -6.59 19.02 -22.02
CA GLU A 717 -7.43 19.88 -22.86
C GLU A 717 -6.68 20.27 -24.16
N SER A 718 -7.38 20.36 -25.29
CA SER A 718 -6.92 21.16 -26.45
C SER A 718 -7.04 22.66 -26.13
N GLY A 719 -6.29 23.52 -26.82
CA GLY A 719 -6.28 24.96 -26.54
C GLY A 719 -7.53 25.69 -27.02
N ALA A 720 -7.50 27.02 -26.89
CA ALA A 720 -8.66 27.88 -27.20
C ALA A 720 -8.80 28.18 -28.71
N GLN A 721 -7.79 27.83 -29.50
CA GLN A 721 -7.77 27.93 -30.97
C GLN A 721 -7.79 26.53 -31.60
N LEU A 722 -8.38 26.40 -32.81
CA LEU A 722 -8.47 25.11 -33.52
C LEU A 722 -7.11 24.43 -33.79
N GLU A 723 -6.00 25.18 -33.74
CA GLU A 723 -4.65 24.69 -34.02
C GLU A 723 -3.83 24.39 -32.74
N GLU A 724 -4.32 24.75 -31.54
CA GLU A 724 -3.61 24.53 -30.28
C GLU A 724 -3.80 23.07 -29.77
N ARG A 725 -2.84 22.20 -30.10
CA ARG A 725 -2.78 20.80 -29.64
C ARG A 725 -2.66 20.68 -28.10
N PRO A 726 -3.06 19.53 -27.50
CA PRO A 726 -2.80 19.23 -26.08
C PRO A 726 -1.31 19.30 -25.74
N LEU A 727 -0.97 19.78 -24.54
CA LEU A 727 0.43 19.87 -24.10
C LEU A 727 1.03 18.49 -23.79
N LEU A 728 0.19 17.54 -23.37
CA LEU A 728 0.50 16.13 -23.25
C LEU A 728 -0.66 15.33 -23.87
N PRO A 729 -0.57 14.94 -25.17
CA PRO A 729 -1.54 14.05 -25.79
C PRO A 729 -1.65 12.74 -25.03
N SER A 730 -2.86 12.20 -24.90
CA SER A 730 -3.10 10.94 -24.20
C SER A 730 -2.39 9.76 -24.87
N MET A 731 -2.03 8.76 -24.07
CA MET A 731 -1.43 7.51 -24.53
C MET A 731 -2.30 6.80 -25.58
N SER A 732 -3.64 6.95 -25.49
CA SER A 732 -4.58 6.49 -26.53
C SER A 732 -4.38 7.16 -27.89
N THR A 733 -4.28 8.50 -27.95
CA THR A 733 -4.11 9.24 -29.21
C THR A 733 -2.72 9.04 -29.78
N LEU A 734 -1.68 8.96 -28.93
CA LEU A 734 -0.32 8.63 -29.36
C LEU A 734 -0.23 7.23 -29.98
N LEU A 735 -0.91 6.24 -29.38
CA LEU A 735 -0.93 4.87 -29.90
C LEU A 735 -1.71 4.75 -31.21
N ALA A 736 -2.84 5.45 -31.35
CA ALA A 736 -3.61 5.49 -32.59
C ALA A 736 -2.81 6.17 -33.73
N ALA A 737 -2.23 7.34 -33.47
CA ALA A 737 -1.36 8.04 -34.43
C ALA A 737 -0.16 7.17 -34.86
N ALA A 738 0.45 6.44 -33.92
CA ALA A 738 1.58 5.57 -34.22
C ALA A 738 1.20 4.33 -35.06
N ALA A 739 -0.04 3.86 -34.94
CA ALA A 739 -0.61 2.82 -35.79
C ALA A 739 -1.06 3.32 -37.18
N GLY A 740 -1.09 4.63 -37.41
CA GLY A 740 -1.42 5.26 -38.71
C GLY A 740 -2.80 5.92 -38.79
N ASP A 741 -3.48 6.14 -37.67
CA ASP A 741 -4.74 6.90 -37.61
C ASP A 741 -4.47 8.39 -37.97
N ALA A 742 -5.15 8.88 -39.01
CA ALA A 742 -4.94 10.24 -39.53
C ALA A 742 -5.49 11.32 -38.59
N ASP A 743 -6.69 11.14 -38.06
CA ASP A 743 -7.35 12.11 -37.17
C ASP A 743 -6.57 12.23 -35.84
N ALA A 744 -5.98 11.14 -35.36
CA ALA A 744 -5.07 11.15 -34.22
C ALA A 744 -3.70 11.77 -34.55
N THR A 745 -3.18 11.55 -35.77
CA THR A 745 -1.89 12.12 -36.21
C THR A 745 -1.94 13.66 -36.25
N ASP A 746 -3.04 14.25 -36.70
CA ASP A 746 -3.20 15.70 -36.72
C ASP A 746 -3.29 16.35 -35.32
N GLN A 747 -3.56 15.57 -34.27
CA GLN A 747 -3.57 16.03 -32.87
C GLN A 747 -2.19 15.95 -32.19
N VAL A 748 -1.20 15.29 -32.80
CA VAL A 748 0.08 14.92 -32.17
C VAL A 748 1.26 15.63 -32.83
N SER A 749 2.26 16.06 -32.05
CA SER A 749 3.53 16.57 -32.61
C SER A 749 4.45 15.42 -33.03
N LYS A 750 5.23 15.62 -34.10
CA LYS A 750 6.16 14.60 -34.58
C LYS A 750 7.17 14.22 -33.50
N GLU A 751 7.63 15.19 -32.72
CA GLU A 751 8.57 15.00 -31.62
C GLU A 751 8.00 14.10 -30.52
N ALA A 752 6.70 14.22 -30.22
CA ALA A 752 6.00 13.33 -29.30
C ALA A 752 5.85 11.92 -29.87
N LEU A 753 5.52 11.79 -31.15
CA LEU A 753 5.36 10.50 -31.82
C LEU A 753 6.70 9.74 -31.96
N ASP A 754 7.78 10.45 -32.31
CA ASP A 754 9.14 9.93 -32.37
C ASP A 754 9.64 9.55 -30.95
N LEU A 755 9.28 10.32 -29.91
CA LEU A 755 9.61 9.98 -28.51
C LEU A 755 8.84 8.74 -28.04
N PHE A 756 7.52 8.71 -28.24
CA PHE A 756 6.64 7.58 -27.91
C PHE A 756 7.13 6.28 -28.57
N SER A 757 7.37 6.32 -29.89
CA SER A 757 7.82 5.13 -30.65
C SER A 757 9.17 4.59 -30.13
N ARG A 758 10.13 5.48 -29.79
CA ARG A 758 11.41 5.06 -29.20
C ARG A 758 11.24 4.51 -27.77
N LYS A 759 10.39 5.12 -26.95
CA LYS A 759 10.12 4.67 -25.57
C LYS A 759 9.35 3.35 -25.52
N LEU A 760 8.47 3.09 -26.50
CA LEU A 760 7.76 1.82 -26.68
C LEU A 760 8.72 0.72 -27.17
N ALA A 761 9.55 1.00 -28.18
CA ALA A 761 10.54 0.06 -28.69
C ALA A 761 11.59 -0.34 -27.64
N GLY A 762 11.93 0.57 -26.73
CA GLY A 762 12.81 0.33 -25.58
C GLY A 762 12.12 -0.14 -24.29
N LEU A 763 10.80 -0.41 -24.30
CA LEU A 763 10.05 -0.76 -23.08
C LEU A 763 10.49 -2.10 -22.46
N LEU A 764 10.91 -3.05 -23.30
CA LEU A 764 11.46 -4.35 -22.90
C LEU A 764 12.95 -4.39 -23.25
N PRO A 765 13.87 -4.27 -22.27
CA PRO A 765 15.29 -4.45 -22.52
C PRO A 765 15.64 -5.92 -22.79
N VAL A 766 16.79 -6.15 -23.44
CA VAL A 766 17.27 -7.51 -23.78
C VAL A 766 17.45 -8.34 -22.50
N GLY A 767 16.84 -9.52 -22.46
CA GLY A 767 16.85 -10.39 -21.27
C GLY A 767 15.78 -10.07 -20.22
N PHE A 768 14.87 -9.13 -20.47
CA PHE A 768 13.71 -8.86 -19.61
C PHE A 768 12.68 -9.99 -19.75
N THR A 769 12.90 -11.09 -19.05
CA THR A 769 11.98 -12.23 -18.93
C THR A 769 11.89 -12.69 -17.48
N PRO A 770 10.70 -13.07 -16.96
CA PRO A 770 10.59 -13.68 -15.64
C PRO A 770 11.38 -15.00 -15.58
N GLU A 771 11.89 -15.34 -14.38
CA GLU A 771 12.75 -16.51 -14.20
C GLU A 771 12.04 -17.86 -14.45
N GLY A 772 12.81 -18.88 -14.81
CA GLY A 772 12.39 -20.28 -14.82
C GLY A 772 12.21 -20.91 -16.21
N THR A 773 11.95 -22.21 -16.24
CA THR A 773 11.91 -23.02 -17.47
C THR A 773 10.51 -23.18 -18.07
N GLY A 774 9.47 -22.73 -17.38
CA GLY A 774 8.07 -22.84 -17.80
C GLY A 774 7.71 -22.03 -19.07
N PRO A 775 6.59 -22.39 -19.74
CA PRO A 775 6.09 -21.68 -20.91
C PRO A 775 5.83 -20.20 -20.62
N LEU A 776 6.42 -19.33 -21.44
CA LEU A 776 6.20 -17.89 -21.39
C LEU A 776 4.85 -17.53 -22.05
N GLN A 777 4.05 -16.76 -21.32
CA GLN A 777 2.82 -16.10 -21.74
C GLN A 777 3.02 -14.57 -21.67
N VAL A 778 2.33 -13.85 -22.55
CA VAL A 778 2.44 -12.39 -22.68
C VAL A 778 1.05 -11.78 -22.78
N LEU A 779 0.76 -10.83 -21.89
CA LEU A 779 -0.43 -9.99 -21.93
C LEU A 779 -0.02 -8.53 -22.12
N VAL A 780 -0.46 -7.91 -23.22
CA VAL A 780 -0.25 -6.50 -23.55
C VAL A 780 -1.55 -5.74 -23.30
N THR A 781 -1.63 -5.09 -22.14
CA THR A 781 -2.68 -4.13 -21.82
C THR A 781 -2.35 -2.78 -22.45
N HIS A 782 -3.29 -2.16 -23.15
CA HIS A 782 -3.12 -0.85 -23.81
C HIS A 782 -4.36 0.03 -23.65
N PRO A 783 -4.30 1.34 -23.91
CA PRO A 783 -5.48 2.20 -23.89
C PRO A 783 -6.51 1.75 -24.93
N ARG A 784 -7.80 1.87 -24.61
CA ARG A 784 -8.91 1.59 -25.54
C ARG A 784 -8.87 2.56 -26.72
N VAL A 785 -8.90 2.01 -27.93
CA VAL A 785 -8.82 2.70 -29.24
C VAL A 785 -9.96 2.24 -30.15
N GLN A 786 -10.20 2.94 -31.26
CA GLN A 786 -11.17 2.53 -32.28
C GLN A 786 -10.54 1.58 -33.31
N ALA A 787 -9.36 1.93 -33.84
CA ALA A 787 -8.55 1.12 -34.74
C ALA A 787 -7.82 -0.02 -33.99
N VAL A 788 -8.56 -1.05 -33.58
CA VAL A 788 -8.05 -2.12 -32.70
C VAL A 788 -7.09 -3.06 -33.40
N GLU A 789 -7.35 -3.44 -34.66
CA GLU A 789 -6.52 -4.42 -35.39
C GLU A 789 -5.18 -3.80 -35.80
N GLU A 790 -5.21 -2.56 -36.28
CA GLU A 790 -4.04 -1.75 -36.66
C GLU A 790 -3.13 -1.49 -35.46
N VAL A 791 -3.69 -1.17 -34.29
CA VAL A 791 -2.95 -0.98 -33.05
C VAL A 791 -2.33 -2.28 -32.54
N GLN A 792 -3.01 -3.42 -32.68
CA GLN A 792 -2.42 -4.73 -32.33
C GLN A 792 -1.29 -5.11 -33.30
N GLU A 793 -1.47 -4.88 -34.60
CA GLU A 793 -0.40 -5.06 -35.59
C GLU A 793 0.80 -4.14 -35.34
N TYR A 794 0.57 -2.88 -34.93
CA TYR A 794 1.63 -1.95 -34.56
C TYR A 794 2.37 -2.42 -33.30
N LEU A 795 1.65 -2.75 -32.22
CA LEU A 795 2.24 -3.24 -30.97
C LEU A 795 3.07 -4.51 -31.18
N ALA A 796 2.59 -5.45 -32.00
CA ALA A 796 3.29 -6.69 -32.35
C ALA A 796 4.59 -6.47 -33.14
N LYS A 797 4.75 -5.30 -33.80
CA LYS A 797 5.96 -4.91 -34.55
C LYS A 797 6.88 -3.98 -33.76
N ALA A 798 6.31 -3.15 -32.88
CA ALA A 798 7.02 -2.12 -32.12
C ALA A 798 7.56 -2.61 -30.78
N VAL A 799 6.88 -3.55 -30.11
CA VAL A 799 7.33 -4.10 -28.82
C VAL A 799 8.24 -5.31 -29.07
N HIS A 800 9.50 -5.22 -28.66
CA HIS A 800 10.49 -6.30 -28.78
C HIS A 800 10.22 -7.43 -27.76
N LEU A 801 9.26 -8.30 -28.08
CA LEU A 801 8.87 -9.42 -27.22
C LEU A 801 9.96 -10.53 -27.19
N PRO A 802 10.08 -11.29 -26.08
CA PRO A 802 11.07 -12.36 -25.95
C PRO A 802 10.86 -13.50 -26.96
N ALA A 803 11.95 -13.95 -27.60
CA ALA A 803 11.91 -14.95 -28.66
C ALA A 803 11.49 -16.38 -28.21
N ASP A 804 11.37 -16.63 -26.91
CA ASP A 804 10.86 -17.90 -26.35
C ASP A 804 9.35 -17.85 -26.03
N ALA A 805 8.66 -16.76 -26.33
CA ALA A 805 7.19 -16.63 -26.27
C ALA A 805 6.52 -17.51 -27.34
N LYS A 806 6.43 -18.81 -27.07
CA LYS A 806 5.84 -19.83 -27.96
C LYS A 806 4.30 -19.85 -27.95
N GLN A 807 3.66 -19.13 -27.02
CA GLN A 807 2.21 -18.98 -26.97
C GLN A 807 1.79 -17.67 -27.68
N PRO A 808 0.57 -17.60 -28.25
CA PRO A 808 0.07 -16.36 -28.82
C PRO A 808 0.02 -15.26 -27.75
N VAL A 809 0.39 -14.05 -28.15
CA VAL A 809 0.35 -12.84 -27.32
C VAL A 809 -1.10 -12.37 -27.19
N GLU A 810 -1.53 -12.06 -25.98
CA GLU A 810 -2.87 -11.54 -25.72
C GLU A 810 -2.86 -10.01 -25.65
N TYR A 811 -3.65 -9.34 -26.49
CA TYR A 811 -3.78 -7.87 -26.50
C TYR A 811 -5.14 -7.45 -25.93
N ARG A 812 -5.14 -6.48 -25.00
CA ARG A 812 -6.36 -5.98 -24.34
C ARG A 812 -6.39 -4.46 -24.24
N GLY A 813 -7.35 -3.84 -24.92
CA GLY A 813 -7.69 -2.43 -24.77
C GLY A 813 -8.53 -2.18 -23.52
N VAL A 814 -8.09 -1.27 -22.64
CA VAL A 814 -8.76 -0.95 -21.36
C VAL A 814 -8.92 0.57 -21.16
N GLU A 815 -9.76 0.97 -20.20
CA GLU A 815 -10.00 2.39 -19.88
C GLU A 815 -8.92 2.98 -18.92
N SER A 816 -7.64 2.82 -19.28
CA SER A 816 -6.49 3.42 -18.60
C SER A 816 -5.50 4.01 -19.61
N ASP A 817 -4.89 5.16 -19.29
CA ASP A 817 -3.93 5.83 -20.17
C ASP A 817 -2.49 5.32 -19.98
N SER A 818 -2.32 4.00 -20.13
CA SER A 818 -1.02 3.33 -19.97
C SER A 818 -0.89 2.12 -20.90
N ILE A 819 0.35 1.81 -21.29
CA ILE A 819 0.69 0.56 -21.99
C ILE A 819 1.47 -0.31 -21.00
N THR A 820 0.99 -1.52 -20.73
CA THR A 820 1.56 -2.44 -19.74
C THR A 820 1.76 -3.81 -20.39
N VAL A 821 2.98 -4.34 -20.32
CA VAL A 821 3.33 -5.67 -20.83
C VAL A 821 3.63 -6.57 -19.65
N VAL A 822 2.72 -7.50 -19.38
CA VAL A 822 2.85 -8.54 -18.38
C VAL A 822 3.49 -9.76 -19.04
N LEU A 823 4.67 -10.15 -18.55
CA LEU A 823 5.35 -11.40 -18.89
C LEU A 823 5.17 -12.39 -17.75
N PHE A 824 4.83 -13.64 -18.07
CA PHE A 824 4.42 -14.63 -17.08
C PHE A 824 4.92 -16.02 -17.49
N ARG A 825 5.65 -16.73 -16.61
CA ARG A 825 5.89 -18.18 -16.78
C ARG A 825 5.05 -18.93 -15.78
N SER A 826 4.30 -19.91 -16.26
CA SER A 826 3.47 -20.79 -15.44
C SER A 826 3.87 -22.25 -15.61
N GLU A 827 3.14 -23.17 -14.98
CA GLU A 827 3.37 -24.62 -15.09
C GLU A 827 4.77 -25.02 -14.58
N MET A 828 5.22 -24.42 -13.47
CA MET A 828 6.54 -24.64 -12.86
C MET A 828 6.46 -25.23 -11.46
N SER A 829 7.41 -26.13 -11.16
CA SER A 829 7.69 -26.67 -9.84
C SER A 829 8.80 -25.91 -9.12
N LEU A 830 8.96 -26.15 -7.81
CA LEU A 830 9.91 -25.44 -6.94
C LEU A 830 11.37 -25.49 -7.45
N THR A 831 11.72 -26.59 -8.10
CA THR A 831 13.05 -26.86 -8.67
C THR A 831 13.31 -26.18 -10.01
N GLN A 832 12.25 -25.71 -10.70
CA GLN A 832 12.32 -25.01 -12.00
C GLN A 832 12.40 -23.48 -11.88
N VAL A 833 12.43 -22.92 -10.66
CA VAL A 833 12.64 -21.49 -10.38
C VAL A 833 14.07 -21.27 -9.85
N PRO A 834 14.97 -20.59 -10.59
CA PRO A 834 16.38 -20.38 -10.25
C PRO A 834 16.63 -19.78 -8.86
N GLU A 835 15.94 -18.71 -8.47
CA GLU A 835 16.10 -18.15 -7.12
C GLU A 835 15.63 -19.12 -6.02
N ALA A 836 14.51 -19.83 -6.24
CA ALA A 836 14.01 -20.83 -5.29
C ALA A 836 15.02 -21.98 -5.10
N ARG A 837 15.62 -22.48 -6.19
CA ARG A 837 16.71 -23.47 -6.15
C ARG A 837 17.95 -22.91 -5.44
N THR A 838 18.24 -21.62 -5.60
CA THR A 838 19.38 -20.95 -4.96
C THR A 838 19.20 -20.86 -3.44
N VAL A 839 18.02 -20.47 -2.94
CA VAL A 839 17.76 -20.43 -1.49
C VAL A 839 17.68 -21.83 -0.88
N LEU A 840 17.16 -22.83 -1.60
CA LEU A 840 17.21 -24.24 -1.18
C LEU A 840 18.66 -24.76 -1.08
N ARG A 841 19.52 -24.40 -2.03
CA ARG A 841 20.95 -24.71 -2.01
C ARG A 841 21.66 -24.04 -0.83
N GLN A 842 21.25 -22.82 -0.48
CA GLN A 842 21.74 -22.12 0.71
C GLN A 842 21.27 -22.80 2.01
N TRP A 843 20.02 -23.29 2.06
CA TRP A 843 19.51 -24.11 3.17
C TRP A 843 20.24 -25.44 3.31
N ALA A 844 20.46 -26.17 2.21
CA ALA A 844 21.20 -27.43 2.21
C ALA A 844 22.62 -27.26 2.78
N ARG A 845 23.33 -26.20 2.35
CA ARG A 845 24.65 -25.85 2.88
C ARG A 845 24.63 -25.48 4.36
N ALA A 846 23.64 -24.72 4.82
CA ALA A 846 23.51 -24.37 6.23
C ALA A 846 23.12 -25.57 7.11
N LYS A 847 22.47 -26.60 6.56
CA LYS A 847 22.22 -27.86 7.28
C LYS A 847 23.49 -28.72 7.42
N ASP A 848 24.36 -28.72 6.41
CA ASP A 848 25.63 -29.45 6.46
C ASP A 848 26.72 -28.67 7.28
N ASP A 849 26.62 -27.34 7.39
CA ASP A 849 27.49 -26.44 8.18
C ASP A 849 26.66 -25.28 8.79
N GLU A 850 26.02 -25.52 9.95
CA GLU A 850 25.16 -24.53 10.64
C GLU A 850 26.01 -23.50 11.41
N GLN A 851 25.85 -22.23 11.05
CA GLN A 851 26.49 -21.11 11.74
C GLN A 851 25.65 -20.69 12.95
N ALA A 852 26.29 -20.16 14.00
CA ALA A 852 25.59 -19.80 15.25
C ALA A 852 24.43 -18.78 15.06
N GLN A 853 24.51 -17.96 14.01
CA GLN A 853 23.49 -16.99 13.59
C GLN A 853 22.43 -17.54 12.60
N ASP A 854 22.58 -18.76 12.09
CA ASP A 854 21.59 -19.37 11.20
C ASP A 854 20.33 -19.77 11.97
N VAL A 855 20.47 -20.33 13.18
CA VAL A 855 19.37 -20.64 14.11
C VAL A 855 18.22 -21.39 13.39
N LEU A 856 18.53 -22.45 12.64
CA LEU A 856 17.66 -23.00 11.59
C LEU A 856 16.29 -23.48 12.09
N ARG A 857 16.20 -23.90 13.37
CA ARG A 857 14.93 -24.27 14.02
C ARG A 857 13.94 -23.10 14.13
N TRP A 858 14.43 -21.86 14.14
CA TRP A 858 13.64 -20.63 14.27
C TRP A 858 13.42 -19.89 12.94
N ARG A 859 13.78 -20.55 11.83
CA ARG A 859 13.41 -20.16 10.45
C ARG A 859 12.36 -21.08 9.82
N GLN A 860 11.89 -22.08 10.57
CA GLN A 860 10.86 -23.05 10.15
C GLN A 860 9.54 -22.80 10.86
N ARG A 861 8.42 -22.93 10.13
CA ARG A 861 7.11 -22.44 10.59
C ARG A 861 6.12 -23.54 10.98
N LEU A 862 6.15 -24.66 10.28
CA LEU A 862 5.24 -25.80 10.45
C LEU A 862 5.83 -26.96 11.26
N GLY A 863 7.13 -26.91 11.58
CA GLY A 863 7.89 -27.93 12.30
C GLY A 863 9.29 -27.40 12.62
N TYR A 864 10.05 -28.13 13.43
CA TYR A 864 11.47 -27.86 13.70
C TYR A 864 12.33 -29.13 13.77
N GLU A 865 11.71 -30.31 13.65
CA GLU A 865 12.40 -31.60 13.53
C GLU A 865 12.97 -31.74 12.12
N ASP A 866 14.09 -32.47 11.98
CA ASP A 866 14.95 -32.42 10.78
C ASP A 866 14.50 -33.38 9.66
N ASP A 867 13.18 -33.50 9.48
CA ASP A 867 12.56 -34.64 8.80
C ASP A 867 12.90 -34.70 7.30
N TRP A 868 12.56 -33.69 6.47
CA TRP A 868 12.79 -33.71 5.00
C TRP A 868 12.99 -32.29 4.42
N MET A 869 13.84 -32.15 3.39
CA MET A 869 14.20 -30.81 2.87
C MET A 869 13.06 -30.18 2.06
N ILE A 870 12.53 -30.90 1.07
CA ILE A 870 11.49 -30.39 0.15
C ILE A 870 10.37 -31.41 -0.10
N SER A 871 10.68 -32.70 -0.17
CA SER A 871 9.77 -33.79 -0.54
C SER A 871 8.66 -34.10 0.49
N SER A 872 7.44 -34.31 -0.02
CA SER A 872 6.30 -34.89 0.70
C SER A 872 6.37 -36.43 0.73
N GLU A 873 5.45 -37.08 1.43
CA GLU A 873 5.39 -38.54 1.45
C GLU A 873 5.00 -39.15 0.09
N GLU A 874 4.07 -38.50 -0.65
CA GLU A 874 3.67 -38.91 -2.00
C GLU A 874 4.86 -38.85 -2.97
N ASP A 875 5.65 -37.77 -2.90
CA ASP A 875 6.89 -37.62 -3.67
C ASP A 875 7.86 -38.77 -3.36
N ARG A 876 8.14 -39.00 -2.06
CA ARG A 876 9.07 -40.05 -1.61
C ARG A 876 8.65 -41.44 -2.10
N ARG A 877 7.36 -41.77 -2.00
CA ARG A 877 6.78 -43.03 -2.48
C ARG A 877 6.94 -43.18 -4.00
N THR A 878 6.65 -42.12 -4.75
CA THR A 878 6.76 -42.08 -6.22
C THR A 878 8.20 -42.20 -6.70
N ILE A 879 9.11 -41.43 -6.11
CA ILE A 879 10.55 -41.46 -6.42
C ILE A 879 11.13 -42.85 -6.10
N LEU A 880 10.81 -43.41 -4.93
CA LEU A 880 11.30 -44.74 -4.54
C LEU A 880 10.78 -45.82 -5.50
N HIS A 881 9.51 -45.79 -5.90
CA HIS A 881 8.95 -46.71 -6.90
C HIS A 881 9.74 -46.63 -8.23
N ARG A 882 10.07 -45.43 -8.71
CA ARG A 882 10.85 -45.25 -9.96
C ARG A 882 12.30 -45.74 -9.82
N LEU A 883 12.94 -45.49 -8.67
CA LEU A 883 14.27 -46.03 -8.37
C LEU A 883 14.27 -47.56 -8.28
N LEU A 884 13.23 -48.15 -7.70
CA LEU A 884 13.02 -49.61 -7.65
C LEU A 884 12.81 -50.20 -9.05
N CYS A 885 12.09 -49.53 -9.95
CA CYS A 885 11.99 -49.93 -11.36
C CYS A 885 13.36 -49.91 -12.07
N CYS A 886 14.21 -48.90 -11.83
CA CYS A 886 15.59 -48.91 -12.33
C CYS A 886 16.45 -50.03 -11.70
N MET A 887 16.25 -50.34 -10.42
CA MET A 887 16.95 -51.45 -9.75
C MET A 887 16.50 -52.81 -10.32
N TRP A 888 15.20 -53.01 -10.58
CA TRP A 888 14.65 -54.19 -11.26
C TRP A 888 15.31 -54.39 -12.64
N ASN A 889 15.46 -53.30 -13.41
CA ASN A 889 16.07 -53.29 -14.73
C ASN A 889 17.61 -53.44 -14.73
N GLY A 890 18.25 -53.61 -13.57
CA GLY A 890 19.71 -53.72 -13.48
C GLY A 890 20.43 -52.42 -13.87
N GLN A 891 19.80 -51.27 -13.63
CA GLN A 891 20.35 -49.94 -13.98
C GLN A 891 20.98 -49.22 -12.77
N VAL A 892 21.17 -49.92 -11.66
CA VAL A 892 21.78 -49.38 -10.43
C VAL A 892 23.09 -50.12 -10.19
N ASP A 893 24.20 -49.38 -10.16
CA ASP A 893 25.54 -49.91 -9.89
C ASP A 893 25.99 -49.46 -8.49
N VAL A 894 26.54 -50.36 -7.68
CA VAL A 894 27.30 -49.98 -6.49
C VAL A 894 28.71 -49.60 -6.93
N LEU A 895 29.18 -48.41 -6.54
CA LEU A 895 30.52 -47.93 -6.86
C LEU A 895 31.49 -48.13 -5.69
N ASP A 896 31.06 -47.76 -4.49
CA ASP A 896 31.86 -47.78 -3.26
C ASP A 896 31.01 -48.39 -2.12
N GLY A 897 31.57 -49.33 -1.35
CA GLY A 897 30.92 -50.00 -0.21
C GLY A 897 30.34 -51.39 -0.50
N ASP A 898 29.60 -51.93 0.46
CA ASP A 898 28.96 -53.27 0.40
C ASP A 898 27.59 -53.22 -0.28
N THR A 899 27.11 -54.31 -0.90
CA THR A 899 25.80 -54.30 -1.60
C THR A 899 24.61 -54.12 -0.66
N ALA A 900 24.70 -54.58 0.59
CA ALA A 900 23.66 -54.37 1.59
C ALA A 900 23.73 -52.99 2.28
N SER A 901 24.82 -52.23 2.11
CA SER A 901 24.98 -50.86 2.63
C SER A 901 26.05 -50.07 1.85
N PRO A 902 25.77 -49.63 0.61
CA PRO A 902 26.76 -48.96 -0.23
C PRO A 902 26.95 -47.49 0.18
N SER A 903 28.19 -47.01 0.20
CA SER A 903 28.48 -45.58 0.45
C SER A 903 28.28 -44.74 -0.81
N ARG A 904 28.30 -45.35 -2.00
CA ARG A 904 28.06 -44.67 -3.28
C ARG A 904 27.45 -45.57 -4.34
N VAL A 905 26.47 -45.04 -5.07
CA VAL A 905 25.76 -45.73 -6.16
C VAL A 905 25.71 -44.88 -7.43
N ARG A 906 25.63 -45.54 -8.59
CA ARG A 906 25.36 -44.92 -9.90
C ARG A 906 23.99 -45.35 -10.41
N LEU A 907 23.16 -44.39 -10.80
CA LEU A 907 21.90 -44.61 -11.50
C LEU A 907 22.11 -44.40 -13.01
N ARG A 908 22.10 -45.48 -13.80
CA ARG A 908 22.08 -45.42 -15.27
C ARG A 908 20.64 -45.19 -15.74
N LEU A 909 20.42 -44.34 -16.73
CA LEU A 909 19.08 -44.10 -17.31
C LEU A 909 18.90 -44.71 -18.70
N PHE A 910 19.97 -45.28 -19.25
CA PHE A 910 20.01 -45.99 -20.52
C PHE A 910 20.51 -47.43 -20.27
N PRO A 911 20.07 -48.44 -21.06
CA PRO A 911 20.29 -49.85 -20.75
C PRO A 911 21.70 -50.38 -21.09
N GLY A 912 22.65 -49.52 -21.46
CA GLY A 912 24.02 -49.94 -21.73
C GLY A 912 24.81 -50.24 -20.45
N GLU A 913 25.84 -51.07 -20.55
CA GLU A 913 26.76 -51.46 -19.47
C GLU A 913 28.19 -50.98 -19.74
N GLY A 914 28.89 -50.52 -18.71
CA GLY A 914 30.28 -50.02 -18.83
C GLY A 914 30.65 -48.91 -17.84
N ALA A 915 31.95 -48.59 -17.73
CA ALA A 915 32.45 -47.51 -16.89
C ALA A 915 32.10 -46.13 -17.46
N ASP A 916 32.25 -45.95 -18.76
CA ASP A 916 32.10 -44.66 -19.47
C ASP A 916 30.64 -44.21 -19.66
N ILE A 917 29.68 -45.03 -19.25
CA ILE A 917 28.25 -44.74 -19.43
C ILE A 917 27.78 -43.71 -18.39
N PRO A 918 27.16 -42.61 -18.84
CA PRO A 918 26.76 -41.52 -17.96
C PRO A 918 25.57 -41.93 -17.10
N GLY A 919 25.59 -41.48 -15.85
CA GLY A 919 24.62 -41.85 -14.82
C GLY A 919 24.83 -41.03 -13.54
N VAL A 920 23.76 -40.80 -12.79
CA VAL A 920 23.78 -39.99 -11.57
C VAL A 920 24.58 -40.70 -10.49
N ARG A 921 25.54 -40.01 -9.86
CA ARG A 921 26.36 -40.58 -8.76
C ARG A 921 25.86 -40.06 -7.42
N LEU A 922 25.07 -40.87 -6.71
CA LEU A 922 24.60 -40.53 -5.37
C LEU A 922 25.58 -41.04 -4.30
N ARG A 923 25.96 -40.18 -3.37
CA ARG A 923 26.64 -40.57 -2.12
C ARG A 923 25.58 -40.79 -1.05
N LEU A 924 25.63 -41.92 -0.36
CA LEU A 924 24.75 -42.24 0.76
C LEU A 924 25.46 -41.95 2.08
N GLY A 925 24.69 -41.77 3.16
CA GLY A 925 25.24 -41.54 4.50
C GLY A 925 25.65 -42.84 5.21
N ASP A 926 26.71 -42.77 6.01
CA ASP A 926 27.16 -43.86 6.87
C ASP A 926 26.45 -43.80 8.22
N PHE A 927 25.81 -44.90 8.66
CA PHE A 927 25.09 -44.96 9.93
C PHE A 927 25.78 -45.85 10.98
N PRO A 928 25.76 -45.47 12.28
CA PRO A 928 26.39 -46.25 13.34
C PRO A 928 25.68 -47.59 13.59
N GLY A 929 26.49 -48.63 13.77
CA GLY A 929 26.03 -49.95 14.20
C GLY A 929 25.28 -50.77 13.15
N GLY A 930 25.61 -50.64 11.86
CA GLY A 930 25.11 -51.55 10.82
C GLY A 930 23.68 -51.28 10.33
N ILE A 931 23.17 -50.06 10.54
CA ILE A 931 22.01 -49.57 9.79
C ILE A 931 22.44 -49.35 8.33
N SER A 932 21.62 -49.77 7.38
CA SER A 932 21.93 -49.70 5.95
C SER A 932 21.78 -48.28 5.40
N SER A 933 22.83 -47.82 4.74
CA SER A 933 22.91 -46.53 4.02
C SER A 933 21.84 -46.35 2.94
N TRP A 934 21.21 -47.43 2.45
CA TRP A 934 20.09 -47.37 1.51
C TRP A 934 18.93 -46.50 2.01
N SER A 935 18.77 -46.33 3.33
CA SER A 935 17.78 -45.41 3.92
C SER A 935 18.03 -43.92 3.63
N GLU A 936 19.26 -43.52 3.28
CA GLU A 936 19.56 -42.17 2.77
C GLU A 936 19.24 -41.99 1.28
N LEU A 937 18.86 -43.02 0.52
CA LEU A 937 18.74 -42.94 -0.95
C LEU A 937 17.85 -41.78 -1.42
N LEU A 938 16.71 -41.56 -0.76
CA LEU A 938 15.80 -40.45 -1.07
C LEU A 938 16.37 -39.09 -0.66
N ARG A 939 17.11 -39.01 0.45
CA ARG A 939 17.80 -37.78 0.90
C ARG A 939 18.98 -37.42 0.01
N ALA A 940 19.69 -38.42 -0.50
CA ALA A 940 20.76 -38.25 -1.48
C ALA A 940 20.21 -37.75 -2.83
N TYR A 941 19.08 -38.29 -3.29
CA TYR A 941 18.36 -37.80 -4.47
C TYR A 941 17.83 -36.36 -4.28
N GLU A 942 17.26 -36.06 -3.12
CA GLU A 942 16.79 -34.72 -2.74
C GLU A 942 17.93 -33.68 -2.71
N ARG A 943 19.05 -34.01 -2.04
CA ARG A 943 20.28 -33.18 -2.06
C ARG A 943 20.81 -33.00 -3.49
N TRP A 944 20.84 -34.07 -4.29
CA TRP A 944 21.36 -34.01 -5.67
C TRP A 944 20.62 -32.99 -6.53
N ILE A 945 19.28 -33.01 -6.53
CA ILE A 945 18.45 -32.07 -7.30
C ILE A 945 18.71 -30.60 -6.93
N VAL A 946 18.98 -30.32 -5.65
CA VAL A 946 19.20 -28.96 -5.14
C VAL A 946 20.64 -28.48 -5.39
N LEU A 947 21.62 -29.38 -5.35
CA LEU A 947 23.03 -29.03 -5.43
C LEU A 947 23.56 -28.95 -6.88
N ASP A 948 23.20 -29.90 -7.75
CA ASP A 948 23.76 -30.04 -9.11
C ASP A 948 23.14 -29.12 -10.18
N ASP A 949 23.56 -29.31 -11.43
CA ASP A 949 23.44 -28.33 -12.51
C ASP A 949 22.18 -28.47 -13.40
N GLU A 950 21.71 -27.32 -13.90
CA GLU A 950 20.28 -27.07 -14.16
C GLU A 950 19.60 -28.04 -15.16
N ARG A 951 20.05 -28.07 -16.41
CA ARG A 951 19.35 -28.82 -17.48
C ARG A 951 19.60 -30.31 -17.41
N THR A 952 20.81 -30.72 -17.04
CA THR A 952 21.17 -32.15 -16.99
C THR A 952 20.43 -32.87 -15.87
N VAL A 953 20.21 -32.22 -14.71
CA VAL A 953 19.37 -32.78 -13.64
C VAL A 953 17.93 -32.96 -14.13
N GLU A 954 17.31 -31.94 -14.75
CA GLU A 954 15.90 -32.01 -15.18
C GLU A 954 15.65 -33.12 -16.21
N ASP A 955 16.49 -33.23 -17.26
CA ASP A 955 16.37 -34.30 -18.27
C ASP A 955 16.56 -35.71 -17.67
N TYR A 956 17.48 -35.86 -16.71
CA TYR A 956 17.72 -37.14 -16.03
C TYR A 956 16.54 -37.49 -15.11
N CYS A 957 16.06 -36.56 -14.29
CA CYS A 957 14.90 -36.81 -13.44
C CYS A 957 13.64 -37.14 -14.26
N LYS A 958 13.38 -36.40 -15.34
CA LYS A 958 12.26 -36.64 -16.26
C LYS A 958 12.32 -38.04 -16.86
N LYS A 959 13.54 -38.51 -17.20
CA LYS A 959 13.74 -39.88 -17.69
C LYS A 959 13.58 -40.93 -16.58
N LEU A 960 14.03 -40.68 -15.35
CA LEU A 960 13.78 -41.53 -14.18
C LEU A 960 12.29 -41.63 -13.84
N MET A 961 11.54 -40.53 -13.88
CA MET A 961 10.09 -40.52 -13.65
C MET A 961 9.31 -41.29 -14.73
N SER A 962 9.92 -41.58 -15.87
CA SER A 962 9.39 -42.49 -16.90
C SER A 962 9.80 -43.97 -16.72
N ALA A 963 10.57 -44.31 -15.69
CA ALA A 963 11.09 -45.68 -15.48
C ALA A 963 9.97 -46.67 -15.12
N GLN A 964 9.98 -47.80 -15.81
CA GLN A 964 9.06 -48.94 -15.63
C GLN A 964 9.86 -50.25 -15.76
N PRO A 965 9.37 -51.39 -15.21
CA PRO A 965 10.02 -52.68 -15.39
C PRO A 965 10.08 -53.09 -16.87
N THR A 966 11.20 -53.69 -17.28
CA THR A 966 11.40 -54.11 -18.67
C THR A 966 10.43 -55.24 -19.03
N GLY A 967 9.78 -55.10 -20.20
CA GLY A 967 8.83 -56.10 -20.68
C GLY A 967 7.52 -56.20 -19.88
N LEU A 968 7.11 -55.15 -19.15
CA LEU A 968 5.90 -55.08 -18.32
C LEU A 968 4.59 -55.58 -19.00
N ALA A 969 4.45 -55.34 -20.30
CA ALA A 969 3.32 -55.78 -21.13
C ALA A 969 3.57 -57.10 -21.90
N ARG A 970 4.56 -57.87 -21.45
CA ARG A 970 4.88 -59.26 -21.82
C ARG A 970 5.10 -60.04 -20.51
N ALA A 971 5.56 -61.29 -20.56
CA ALA A 971 5.66 -62.20 -19.40
C ALA A 971 6.61 -61.77 -18.24
N GLY A 972 7.05 -60.51 -18.20
CA GLY A 972 8.03 -59.96 -17.26
C GLY A 972 9.47 -60.39 -17.61
N THR A 973 10.41 -59.45 -17.63
CA THR A 973 11.83 -59.84 -17.46
C THR A 973 12.08 -60.07 -15.98
N ALA A 974 12.80 -61.13 -15.63
CA ALA A 974 13.17 -61.42 -14.26
C ALA A 974 13.89 -60.23 -13.60
N PRO A 975 13.67 -59.96 -12.30
CA PRO A 975 14.33 -58.87 -11.59
C PRO A 975 15.84 -59.10 -11.53
N HIS A 976 16.60 -58.01 -11.67
CA HIS A 976 18.04 -58.03 -11.43
C HIS A 976 18.35 -58.45 -9.97
N PRO A 977 19.41 -59.27 -9.70
CA PRO A 977 19.66 -59.82 -8.37
C PRO A 977 19.75 -58.80 -7.24
N MET A 978 20.23 -57.57 -7.51
CA MET A 978 20.29 -56.49 -6.52
C MET A 978 18.90 -56.10 -5.98
N PHE A 979 17.87 -56.06 -6.84
CA PHE A 979 16.50 -55.77 -6.41
C PHE A 979 15.98 -56.87 -5.48
N THR A 980 16.24 -58.14 -5.83
CA THR A 980 15.86 -59.30 -5.03
C THR A 980 16.55 -59.31 -3.67
N GLU A 981 17.86 -59.06 -3.63
CA GLU A 981 18.62 -58.95 -2.36
C GLU A 981 18.12 -57.78 -1.50
N PHE A 982 17.90 -56.61 -2.10
CA PHE A 982 17.41 -55.43 -1.40
C PHE A 982 16.05 -55.67 -0.73
N VAL A 983 15.07 -56.18 -1.48
CA VAL A 983 13.69 -56.37 -0.99
C VAL A 983 13.57 -57.56 -0.03
N GLU A 984 14.29 -58.67 -0.25
CA GLU A 984 14.11 -59.89 0.56
C GLU A 984 15.06 -60.03 1.75
N ARG A 985 16.26 -59.45 1.69
CA ARG A 985 17.31 -59.68 2.70
C ARG A 985 17.68 -58.42 3.45
N VAL A 986 17.85 -57.30 2.74
CA VAL A 986 18.25 -56.04 3.36
C VAL A 986 17.06 -55.44 4.12
N ALA A 987 15.92 -55.24 3.45
CA ALA A 987 14.78 -54.55 4.05
C ALA A 987 14.22 -55.22 5.33
N PRO A 988 13.93 -56.53 5.39
CA PRO A 988 13.35 -57.14 6.60
C PRO A 988 14.32 -57.08 7.79
N ARG A 989 15.59 -57.39 7.55
CA ARG A 989 16.65 -57.37 8.58
C ARG A 989 16.89 -55.96 9.13
N GLN A 990 16.71 -54.92 8.30
CA GLN A 990 16.85 -53.53 8.74
C GLN A 990 15.62 -53.07 9.55
N LEU A 991 14.42 -53.53 9.20
CA LEU A 991 13.21 -53.26 9.98
C LEU A 991 13.31 -53.88 11.39
N GLU A 992 13.64 -55.18 11.48
CA GLU A 992 13.86 -55.89 12.76
C GLU A 992 14.88 -55.16 13.65
N LEU A 993 16.01 -54.74 13.07
CA LEU A 993 17.08 -54.02 13.78
C LEU A 993 16.65 -52.65 14.32
N LEU A 994 15.76 -51.95 13.63
CA LEU A 994 15.27 -50.62 14.04
C LEU A 994 14.17 -50.73 15.09
N GLU A 995 13.31 -51.75 15.00
CA GLU A 995 12.28 -52.03 16.01
C GLU A 995 12.90 -52.45 17.34
N GLU A 996 13.88 -53.38 17.32
CA GLU A 996 14.67 -53.78 18.48
C GLU A 996 15.34 -52.57 19.19
N ARG A 997 15.76 -51.56 18.41
CA ARG A 997 16.37 -50.34 18.94
C ARG A 997 15.34 -49.33 19.45
N ARG A 998 14.18 -49.21 18.82
CA ARG A 998 13.10 -48.33 19.30
C ARG A 998 12.58 -48.78 20.67
N GLU A 999 12.40 -50.10 20.86
CA GLU A 999 12.00 -50.67 22.15
C GLU A 999 13.04 -50.45 23.26
N ARG A 1000 14.34 -50.52 22.95
CA ARG A 1000 15.42 -50.41 23.94
C ARG A 1000 15.94 -48.99 24.19
N GLY A 1001 15.81 -48.09 23.21
CA GLY A 1001 16.53 -46.80 23.20
C GLY A 1001 15.83 -45.65 23.93
N GLY A 1002 14.52 -45.77 24.19
CA GLY A 1002 13.72 -44.72 24.84
C GLY A 1002 13.59 -43.43 24.02
N PRO A 1003 12.97 -42.37 24.58
CA PRO A 1003 12.53 -41.19 23.82
C PRO A 1003 13.64 -40.42 23.10
N ARG A 1004 14.90 -40.55 23.56
CA ARG A 1004 16.05 -39.85 22.99
C ARG A 1004 16.70 -40.58 21.82
N ALA A 1005 16.46 -41.88 21.68
CA ALA A 1005 16.85 -42.66 20.50
C ALA A 1005 15.74 -42.64 19.44
N ASP A 1006 14.49 -42.70 19.87
CA ASP A 1006 13.30 -42.73 19.01
C ASP A 1006 13.32 -41.58 17.97
N GLY A 1007 13.62 -40.35 18.38
CA GLY A 1007 13.64 -39.19 17.49
C GLY A 1007 14.61 -39.23 16.30
N TRP A 1008 15.72 -40.00 16.36
CA TRP A 1008 16.61 -40.19 15.20
C TRP A 1008 16.39 -41.54 14.49
N ILE A 1009 15.78 -42.51 15.18
CA ILE A 1009 15.40 -43.81 14.61
C ILE A 1009 14.12 -43.67 13.77
N ARG A 1010 13.16 -42.82 14.17
CA ARG A 1010 11.84 -42.66 13.56
C ARG A 1010 11.91 -42.46 12.03
N PRO A 1011 12.69 -41.51 11.47
CA PRO A 1011 12.73 -41.31 10.01
C PRO A 1011 13.41 -42.47 9.24
N LEU A 1012 14.22 -43.28 9.92
CA LEU A 1012 14.85 -44.48 9.36
C LEU A 1012 13.86 -45.65 9.36
N TRP A 1013 13.08 -45.80 10.43
CA TRP A 1013 12.00 -46.78 10.53
C TRP A 1013 10.87 -46.47 9.52
N GLU A 1014 10.43 -45.21 9.41
CA GLU A 1014 9.45 -44.74 8.39
C GLU A 1014 9.85 -45.12 6.95
N PHE A 1015 11.16 -45.11 6.64
CA PHE A 1015 11.64 -45.54 5.32
C PHE A 1015 11.39 -47.04 5.06
N TRP A 1016 11.76 -47.92 6.00
CA TRP A 1016 11.66 -49.37 5.84
C TRP A 1016 10.25 -49.93 6.12
N ALA A 1017 9.53 -49.35 7.08
CA ALA A 1017 8.22 -49.82 7.53
C ALA A 1017 7.05 -49.31 6.68
N GLU A 1018 7.16 -48.11 6.11
CA GLU A 1018 6.03 -47.42 5.47
C GLU A 1018 6.36 -47.03 4.02
N THR A 1019 7.44 -46.28 3.81
CA THR A 1019 7.79 -45.71 2.49
C THR A 1019 8.13 -46.80 1.47
N LEU A 1020 8.97 -47.78 1.83
CA LEU A 1020 9.36 -48.87 0.94
C LEU A 1020 8.21 -49.84 0.61
N PRO A 1021 7.43 -50.35 1.58
CA PRO A 1021 6.23 -51.15 1.27
C PRO A 1021 5.26 -50.41 0.36
N ALA A 1022 4.94 -49.15 0.66
CA ALA A 1022 3.99 -48.37 -0.15
C ALA A 1022 4.53 -48.03 -1.57
N ALA A 1023 5.85 -47.99 -1.78
CA ALA A 1023 6.46 -47.86 -3.10
C ALA A 1023 6.43 -49.18 -3.92
N LEU A 1024 6.51 -50.33 -3.24
CA LEU A 1024 6.35 -51.66 -3.86
C LEU A 1024 4.89 -51.95 -4.26
N ASP A 1025 3.93 -51.37 -3.53
CA ASP A 1025 2.49 -51.49 -3.74
C ASP A 1025 1.87 -50.35 -4.56
N MET A 1026 2.68 -49.40 -5.05
CA MET A 1026 2.24 -48.39 -6.01
C MET A 1026 1.93 -49.02 -7.38
N GLU A 1027 0.79 -48.64 -7.97
CA GLU A 1027 0.33 -49.17 -9.25
C GLU A 1027 1.12 -48.63 -10.45
N PHE A 1028 1.34 -49.48 -11.46
CA PHE A 1028 1.88 -49.06 -12.74
C PHE A 1028 0.79 -48.35 -13.57
N GLY A 1029 1.03 -47.08 -13.94
CA GLY A 1029 0.15 -46.33 -14.85
C GLY A 1029 0.06 -46.82 -16.30
N ASP A 1030 0.56 -48.03 -16.62
CA ASP A 1030 0.33 -48.70 -17.92
C ASP A 1030 -0.73 -49.79 -17.75
N GLN A 1031 -1.91 -49.56 -18.34
CA GLN A 1031 -3.06 -50.47 -18.34
C GLN A 1031 -2.78 -51.83 -19.00
N ARG A 1032 -1.59 -52.04 -19.59
CA ARG A 1032 -1.15 -53.29 -20.22
C ARG A 1032 -0.23 -54.13 -19.33
N ALA A 1033 0.06 -53.70 -18.10
CA ALA A 1033 0.87 -54.46 -17.16
C ALA A 1033 0.21 -55.80 -16.79
N ILE A 1034 1.00 -56.89 -16.78
CA ILE A 1034 0.49 -58.23 -16.40
C ILE A 1034 0.15 -58.33 -14.90
N GLN A 1035 0.80 -57.51 -14.06
CA GLN A 1035 0.53 -57.37 -12.64
C GLN A 1035 0.50 -55.88 -12.28
N PRO A 1036 -0.36 -55.44 -11.34
CA PRO A 1036 -0.57 -54.02 -11.09
C PRO A 1036 0.60 -53.33 -10.37
N THR A 1037 1.41 -54.05 -9.57
CA THR A 1037 2.42 -53.46 -8.66
C THR A 1037 3.76 -54.20 -8.74
N LEU A 1038 4.84 -53.59 -8.21
CA LEU A 1038 6.15 -54.25 -8.12
C LEU A 1038 6.11 -55.50 -7.23
N ARG A 1039 5.33 -55.49 -6.14
CA ARG A 1039 5.14 -56.66 -5.26
C ARG A 1039 4.47 -57.81 -6.01
N THR A 1040 3.33 -57.55 -6.66
CA THR A 1040 2.57 -58.58 -7.40
C THR A 1040 3.34 -59.10 -8.61
N LEU A 1041 4.13 -58.24 -9.29
CA LEU A 1041 5.06 -58.67 -10.34
C LEU A 1041 6.17 -59.58 -9.82
N LEU A 1042 6.74 -59.28 -8.64
CA LEU A 1042 7.76 -60.11 -7.99
C LEU A 1042 7.24 -61.50 -7.61
N GLU A 1043 6.01 -61.58 -7.07
CA GLU A 1043 5.32 -62.84 -6.77
C GLU A 1043 5.03 -63.67 -8.02
N HIS A 1044 4.53 -63.02 -9.09
CA HIS A 1044 4.20 -63.67 -10.35
C HIS A 1044 5.42 -64.29 -11.04
N VAL A 1045 6.55 -63.58 -11.08
CA VAL A 1045 7.82 -64.09 -11.66
C VAL A 1045 8.38 -65.30 -10.91
N ARG A 1046 7.98 -65.51 -9.65
CA ARG A 1046 8.34 -66.70 -8.84
C ARG A 1046 7.43 -67.90 -9.08
N GLY A 1047 6.41 -67.77 -9.91
CA GLY A 1047 5.36 -68.79 -10.08
C GLY A 1047 4.35 -68.82 -8.94
N GLY A 1048 4.27 -67.77 -8.11
CA GLY A 1048 3.23 -67.64 -7.11
C GLY A 1048 1.90 -67.22 -7.74
N SER A 1049 0.80 -67.88 -7.35
CA SER A 1049 -0.54 -67.31 -7.55
C SER A 1049 -0.67 -66.06 -6.67
N PRO A 1050 -1.10 -64.91 -7.20
CA PRO A 1050 -1.17 -63.67 -6.42
C PRO A 1050 -2.15 -63.81 -5.27
N VAL A 1051 -1.69 -63.50 -4.06
CA VAL A 1051 -2.57 -63.39 -2.89
C VAL A 1051 -3.22 -62.01 -2.96
N PRO A 1052 -4.57 -61.88 -2.92
CA PRO A 1052 -5.21 -60.57 -2.89
C PRO A 1052 -4.69 -59.74 -1.71
N PRO A 1053 -4.49 -58.41 -1.88
CA PRO A 1053 -4.06 -57.58 -0.78
C PRO A 1053 -5.03 -57.74 0.40
N ARG A 1054 -4.51 -58.06 1.58
CA ARG A 1054 -5.33 -58.12 2.80
C ARG A 1054 -5.95 -56.74 3.01
N SER A 1055 -7.26 -56.65 2.84
CA SER A 1055 -8.03 -55.55 3.39
C SER A 1055 -7.67 -55.41 4.87
N ARG A 1056 -7.35 -54.18 5.30
CA ARG A 1056 -7.10 -53.90 6.72
C ARG A 1056 -8.30 -54.44 7.52
N PRO A 1057 -8.11 -55.30 8.53
CA PRO A 1057 -9.19 -55.55 9.47
C PRO A 1057 -9.57 -54.20 10.08
N ALA A 1058 -10.86 -53.87 10.07
CA ALA A 1058 -11.34 -52.64 10.72
C ALA A 1058 -10.83 -52.61 12.16
N ALA A 1059 -10.33 -51.46 12.60
CA ALA A 1059 -9.84 -51.31 13.96
C ALA A 1059 -10.97 -51.70 14.94
N PRO A 1060 -10.72 -52.53 15.96
CA PRO A 1060 -11.77 -52.94 16.88
C PRO A 1060 -12.36 -51.70 17.53
N GLU A 1061 -13.69 -51.57 17.49
CA GLU A 1061 -14.39 -50.38 17.96
C GLU A 1061 -13.90 -50.00 19.37
N ARG A 1062 -13.48 -48.75 19.53
CA ARG A 1062 -13.20 -48.20 20.85
C ARG A 1062 -14.49 -48.25 21.65
N ARG A 1063 -14.56 -49.23 22.59
CA ARG A 1063 -15.64 -49.33 23.58
C ARG A 1063 -15.93 -47.93 24.13
N ARG A 1064 -17.14 -47.43 23.87
CA ARG A 1064 -17.67 -46.28 24.61
C ARG A 1064 -17.63 -46.66 26.10
N PRO A 1065 -17.18 -45.77 27.01
CA PRO A 1065 -17.52 -45.92 28.41
C PRO A 1065 -19.05 -46.03 28.52
N ALA A 1066 -19.53 -46.93 29.37
CA ALA A 1066 -20.95 -46.90 29.73
C ALA A 1066 -21.21 -45.58 30.47
N ALA A 1067 -22.34 -44.95 30.18
CA ALA A 1067 -22.96 -44.07 31.15
C ALA A 1067 -23.72 -44.96 32.13
N ASP A 1068 -23.58 -44.70 33.43
CA ASP A 1068 -24.37 -45.38 34.45
C ASP A 1068 -25.87 -45.05 34.30
N GLU A 1069 -26.70 -45.95 34.82
CA GLU A 1069 -28.16 -45.92 34.69
C GLU A 1069 -28.79 -44.82 35.55
N ASP A 1070 -29.99 -44.34 35.18
CA ASP A 1070 -31.16 -44.57 36.04
C ASP A 1070 -32.52 -44.16 35.40
N ASP A 1071 -33.56 -44.86 35.88
CA ASP A 1071 -34.97 -44.47 36.01
C ASP A 1071 -35.96 -44.36 34.81
N TRP A 1072 -36.86 -45.37 34.78
CA TRP A 1072 -38.28 -45.49 34.33
C TRP A 1072 -38.82 -44.81 33.05
N GLY A 1073 -39.70 -45.46 32.27
CA GLY A 1073 -40.20 -46.84 32.39
C GLY A 1073 -41.50 -47.15 31.62
N THR A 1074 -41.72 -48.44 31.35
CA THR A 1074 -43.02 -49.12 31.06
C THR A 1074 -44.00 -48.50 30.06
N SER A 1075 -44.15 -49.13 28.87
CA SER A 1075 -45.33 -49.95 28.50
C SER A 1075 -45.36 -50.37 27.01
N GLY A 1076 -45.76 -51.61 26.72
CA GLY A 1076 -46.23 -52.05 25.39
C GLY A 1076 -47.73 -51.78 25.19
N PRO A 1077 -48.51 -52.53 24.37
CA PRO A 1077 -48.32 -53.96 24.00
C PRO A 1077 -48.77 -54.39 22.55
N VAL A 1078 -48.92 -55.71 22.34
CA VAL A 1078 -49.75 -56.42 21.31
C VAL A 1078 -49.13 -56.83 19.94
N SER A 1079 -48.30 -57.88 19.97
CA SER A 1079 -48.36 -59.16 19.19
C SER A 1079 -48.80 -59.26 17.71
N ASP A 1080 -47.93 -59.88 16.87
CA ASP A 1080 -47.99 -61.24 16.24
C ASP A 1080 -49.31 -61.85 15.69
N PRO A 1081 -49.31 -62.92 14.83
CA PRO A 1081 -48.19 -63.69 14.19
C PRO A 1081 -48.32 -64.05 12.66
N VAL A 1082 -47.17 -64.32 11.98
CA VAL A 1082 -46.69 -65.57 11.26
C VAL A 1082 -47.72 -66.48 10.48
N PRO A 1083 -47.43 -67.27 9.37
CA PRO A 1083 -46.20 -67.55 8.55
C PRO A 1083 -46.32 -67.58 6.96
N VAL A 1084 -45.16 -67.68 6.30
CA VAL A 1084 -44.74 -68.52 5.10
C VAL A 1084 -45.73 -68.97 3.99
N THR A 1085 -45.43 -68.58 2.73
CA THR A 1085 -45.05 -69.40 1.52
C THR A 1085 -44.54 -68.42 0.44
N ASP A 1086 -43.41 -68.54 -0.27
CA ASP A 1086 -42.79 -69.61 -1.09
C ASP A 1086 -43.24 -69.64 -2.58
N GLU A 1087 -42.33 -70.08 -3.46
CA GLU A 1087 -42.46 -70.37 -4.91
C GLU A 1087 -42.46 -69.23 -5.99
N ARG A 1088 -41.33 -69.15 -6.74
CA ARG A 1088 -41.17 -69.13 -8.23
C ARG A 1088 -41.72 -68.01 -9.15
N GLY A 1089 -40.86 -67.64 -10.14
CA GLY A 1089 -41.24 -67.12 -11.48
C GLY A 1089 -40.73 -65.69 -11.78
N ARG A 1090 -39.75 -65.45 -12.67
CA ARG A 1090 -39.73 -65.48 -14.16
C ARG A 1090 -40.57 -64.41 -14.87
N ASP A 1091 -39.89 -63.61 -15.70
CA ASP A 1091 -40.31 -63.05 -17.02
C ASP A 1091 -41.60 -62.16 -17.07
N GLU A 1092 -41.83 -61.20 -17.98
CA GLU A 1092 -41.00 -60.47 -18.95
C GLU A 1092 -41.65 -59.08 -19.30
N ARG A 1093 -40.88 -58.26 -20.03
CA ARG A 1093 -41.17 -57.01 -20.79
C ARG A 1093 -42.63 -56.57 -21.13
N GLY A 1094 -42.89 -55.26 -21.07
CA GLY A 1094 -43.97 -54.51 -21.78
C GLY A 1094 -44.37 -53.23 -21.01
N ARG A 1095 -44.41 -51.97 -21.52
CA ARG A 1095 -45.10 -51.37 -22.70
C ARG A 1095 -46.62 -51.64 -22.72
N ASP A 1096 -47.51 -50.66 -22.90
CA ASP A 1096 -47.40 -49.37 -23.64
C ASP A 1096 -48.23 -48.19 -23.02
N GLU A 1097 -48.33 -47.08 -23.76
CA GLU A 1097 -48.86 -45.75 -23.42
C GLU A 1097 -50.41 -45.64 -23.28
N ARG A 1098 -50.90 -44.55 -22.66
CA ARG A 1098 -51.75 -43.53 -23.34
C ARG A 1098 -52.07 -42.25 -22.53
N LEU A 1099 -51.88 -41.11 -23.20
CA LEU A 1099 -52.44 -39.78 -22.93
C LEU A 1099 -53.89 -39.69 -23.50
N PRO A 1100 -54.78 -38.73 -23.10
CA PRO A 1100 -54.54 -37.27 -23.18
C PRO A 1100 -55.18 -36.36 -22.11
N GLY A 1101 -54.84 -35.05 -22.16
CA GLY A 1101 -55.60 -33.93 -21.57
C GLY A 1101 -56.68 -33.38 -22.53
N PRO A 1102 -57.02 -32.06 -22.56
CA PRO A 1102 -56.37 -30.91 -21.88
C PRO A 1102 -57.35 -29.81 -21.32
N ARG A 1103 -56.78 -28.67 -20.86
CA ARG A 1103 -57.43 -27.32 -20.66
C ARG A 1103 -58.48 -27.20 -19.52
N SER A 1104 -58.83 -26.01 -18.96
CA SER A 1104 -58.15 -24.70 -18.82
C SER A 1104 -58.96 -23.72 -17.94
N GLY A 1105 -58.34 -22.94 -17.04
CA GLY A 1105 -58.97 -21.84 -16.27
C GLY A 1105 -59.85 -22.29 -15.08
N GLY A 1106 -60.32 -21.42 -14.18
CA GLY A 1106 -59.96 -20.00 -13.96
C GLY A 1106 -61.01 -19.17 -13.19
N TYR A 1107 -60.63 -18.61 -12.03
CA TYR A 1107 -61.33 -17.59 -11.19
C TYR A 1107 -62.60 -17.98 -10.38
N ASP A 1108 -62.71 -17.31 -9.21
CA ASP A 1108 -63.81 -17.23 -8.21
C ASP A 1108 -64.43 -18.54 -7.63
N GLY A 1109 -65.00 -18.55 -6.42
CA GLY A 1109 -65.04 -17.52 -5.37
C GLY A 1109 -66.20 -17.75 -4.37
N THR A 1110 -66.03 -17.36 -3.09
CA THR A 1110 -67.06 -17.31 -2.00
C THR A 1110 -67.68 -18.66 -1.50
N ARG A 1111 -68.17 -18.85 -0.25
CA ARG A 1111 -68.05 -18.17 1.08
C ARG A 1111 -68.85 -18.98 2.16
N GLU A 1112 -68.66 -18.64 3.45
CA GLU A 1112 -69.49 -18.93 4.65
C GLU A 1112 -69.22 -20.25 5.42
N GLU A 1113 -69.31 -20.31 6.76
CA GLU A 1113 -69.75 -19.33 7.80
C GLU A 1113 -68.67 -19.20 8.95
N ARG A 1114 -68.81 -18.72 10.21
CA ARG A 1114 -69.90 -18.30 11.13
C ARG A 1114 -69.43 -17.13 12.05
N TYR A 1115 -70.37 -16.55 12.82
CA TYR A 1115 -70.32 -15.30 13.62
C TYR A 1115 -69.38 -15.20 14.85
N GLY A 1116 -69.07 -13.95 15.27
CA GLY A 1116 -68.19 -13.63 16.42
C GLY A 1116 -68.28 -12.27 17.18
N ARG A 1117 -69.24 -11.36 16.88
CA ARG A 1117 -69.70 -10.18 17.73
C ARG A 1117 -68.91 -8.83 17.76
N GLU A 1118 -69.65 -7.73 17.45
CA GLU A 1118 -69.58 -6.28 17.83
C GLU A 1118 -68.21 -5.52 17.92
N GLU A 1119 -67.94 -4.46 17.14
CA GLU A 1119 -68.43 -3.05 17.19
C GLU A 1119 -67.84 -2.19 18.36
N ARG A 1120 -67.49 -0.89 18.23
CA ARG A 1120 -67.91 0.16 17.26
C ARG A 1120 -66.84 1.28 17.01
N TYR A 1121 -67.00 2.00 15.89
CA TYR A 1121 -66.29 3.21 15.39
C TYR A 1121 -66.11 4.39 16.41
N GLY A 1122 -65.24 5.39 16.20
CA GLY A 1122 -64.23 5.61 15.14
C GLY A 1122 -63.94 7.10 14.79
N ALA A 1123 -62.80 7.32 14.12
CA ALA A 1123 -62.39 8.47 13.27
C ALA A 1123 -62.63 9.96 13.67
N GLY A 1124 -61.53 10.73 13.68
CA GLY A 1124 -61.46 12.02 12.98
C GLY A 1124 -61.28 13.30 13.80
N GLY A 1125 -60.63 14.30 13.20
CA GLY A 1125 -60.45 15.65 13.75
C GLY A 1125 -58.99 16.10 13.79
N ALA A 1126 -58.74 17.36 13.48
CA ALA A 1126 -57.41 17.98 13.51
C ALA A 1126 -57.52 19.43 14.04
N ARG A 1127 -56.34 20.05 14.24
CA ARG A 1127 -56.06 21.50 14.14
C ARG A 1127 -56.00 22.36 15.43
N GLU A 1128 -54.76 22.77 15.72
CA GLU A 1128 -54.28 24.06 16.27
C GLU A 1128 -54.56 24.54 17.71
N GLU A 1129 -53.65 25.45 18.10
CA GLU A 1129 -53.62 26.45 19.18
C GLU A 1129 -53.12 26.10 20.60
N ARG A 1130 -52.49 27.13 21.20
CA ARG A 1130 -51.70 27.13 22.43
C ARG A 1130 -52.55 27.50 23.64
N TYR A 1131 -52.08 27.17 24.84
CA TYR A 1131 -51.98 28.14 25.94
C TYR A 1131 -50.74 27.84 26.81
N ASP A 1132 -50.32 28.82 27.62
CA ASP A 1132 -49.01 28.87 28.27
C ASP A 1132 -48.97 28.32 29.72
N ARG A 1133 -47.73 28.21 30.23
CA ARG A 1133 -47.28 28.71 31.56
C ARG A 1133 -47.08 27.71 32.73
N GLU A 1134 -45.87 27.80 33.33
CA GLU A 1134 -45.37 27.65 34.73
C GLU A 1134 -46.18 26.78 35.75
N GLU A 1135 -45.64 26.02 36.72
CA GLU A 1135 -44.39 26.04 37.52
C GLU A 1135 -43.89 24.58 37.77
N ARG A 1136 -42.59 24.22 37.88
CA ARG A 1136 -41.48 24.65 38.77
C ARG A 1136 -41.53 24.07 40.21
N TYR A 1137 -40.88 22.92 40.43
CA TYR A 1137 -40.25 22.53 41.72
C TYR A 1137 -39.07 21.58 41.46
N GLY A 1138 -38.05 21.60 42.31
CA GLY A 1138 -36.81 20.80 42.13
C GLY A 1138 -35.58 21.45 42.77
N SER A 1139 -35.56 21.49 44.11
CA SER A 1139 -34.50 22.11 44.91
C SER A 1139 -33.52 21.08 45.48
N GLU A 1140 -32.23 21.43 45.40
CA GLU A 1140 -31.18 21.19 46.41
C GLU A 1140 -30.87 19.75 46.89
N GLU A 1141 -29.58 19.37 46.74
CA GLU A 1141 -28.74 19.10 47.92
C GLU A 1141 -27.24 19.28 47.59
N ARG A 1142 -26.50 20.04 48.42
CA ARG A 1142 -25.04 20.23 48.31
C ARG A 1142 -24.44 20.94 49.53
N TYR A 1143 -23.66 20.23 50.36
CA TYR A 1143 -22.53 20.73 51.19
C TYR A 1143 -21.81 19.51 51.80
N GLY A 1144 -20.53 19.54 52.19
CA GLY A 1144 -19.57 20.64 52.18
C GLY A 1144 -18.12 20.13 52.33
N SER A 1145 -17.17 21.03 52.53
CA SER A 1145 -15.72 20.77 52.58
C SER A 1145 -15.08 21.39 53.82
N GLU A 1146 -13.96 20.84 54.32
CA GLU A 1146 -12.93 21.68 54.96
C GLU A 1146 -11.52 21.04 54.96
N VAL A 1147 -10.53 21.76 55.51
CA VAL A 1147 -9.08 21.64 55.24
C VAL A 1147 -8.28 21.33 56.53
N PRO A 1148 -6.97 21.00 56.46
CA PRO A 1148 -5.97 21.99 56.92
C PRO A 1148 -4.63 21.99 56.15
N ARG A 1149 -3.70 22.88 56.56
CA ARG A 1149 -2.39 23.20 55.93
C ARG A 1149 -1.19 22.47 56.58
N GLY A 1150 -0.08 22.39 55.84
CA GLY A 1150 1.29 22.12 56.32
C GLY A 1150 2.33 22.36 55.21
N GLY A 1151 3.60 22.60 55.53
CA GLY A 1151 4.67 22.89 54.55
C GLY A 1151 6.09 22.83 55.13
N GLU A 1152 7.09 23.23 54.31
CA GLU A 1152 8.56 23.19 54.57
C GLU A 1152 9.17 21.75 54.58
N GLU A 1153 10.39 21.46 54.10
CA GLU A 1153 11.39 22.24 53.32
C GLU A 1153 12.38 21.30 52.54
N ARG A 1154 13.02 21.84 51.47
CA ARG A 1154 14.34 21.48 50.87
C ARG A 1154 14.61 20.20 50.04
N TYR A 1155 15.60 20.41 49.14
CA TYR A 1155 16.26 19.55 48.14
C TYR A 1155 15.47 19.31 46.85
N GLY A 1156 16.07 19.36 45.64
CA GLY A 1156 17.44 19.72 45.27
C GLY A 1156 17.55 19.86 43.74
N SER A 1157 18.63 20.47 43.24
CA SER A 1157 18.88 20.78 41.82
C SER A 1157 18.63 19.64 40.83
N ASP A 1158 17.92 19.90 39.73
CA ASP A 1158 18.39 19.54 38.39
C ASP A 1158 17.69 20.34 37.26
N ALA A 1159 18.30 20.36 36.07
CA ALA A 1159 17.89 21.20 34.94
C ALA A 1159 16.92 20.50 33.96
N PRO A 1160 16.04 21.23 33.24
CA PRO A 1160 15.09 20.64 32.29
C PRO A 1160 15.81 20.09 31.05
N ARG A 1161 15.61 18.79 30.76
CA ARG A 1161 15.98 18.18 29.47
C ARG A 1161 15.03 18.64 28.36
N ALA A 1162 15.55 18.80 27.16
CA ALA A 1162 14.79 19.18 25.97
C ALA A 1162 14.29 17.94 25.19
N ASP A 1163 13.38 18.16 24.23
CA ASP A 1163 12.90 17.12 23.32
C ASP A 1163 14.01 16.65 22.36
N ASP A 1164 14.46 15.40 22.51
CA ASP A 1164 15.31 14.74 21.52
C ASP A 1164 14.49 14.37 20.27
N ARG A 1165 14.61 15.21 19.23
CA ARG A 1165 14.14 14.89 17.88
C ARG A 1165 15.21 14.08 17.15
N PHE A 1166 14.77 13.10 16.36
CA PHE A 1166 15.57 12.24 15.49
C PHE A 1166 16.83 12.92 14.92
N THR A 1167 18.00 12.56 15.45
CA THR A 1167 19.30 12.93 14.88
C THR A 1167 19.75 11.86 13.87
N ASP A 1168 19.80 12.28 12.60
CA ASP A 1168 20.64 11.70 11.56
C ASP A 1168 22.03 11.34 12.12
N ASN A 1169 22.43 10.06 12.06
CA ASN A 1169 23.68 9.59 12.63
C ASN A 1169 24.57 8.98 11.54
N ARG A 1170 25.76 9.54 11.38
CA ARG A 1170 26.54 9.45 10.14
C ARG A 1170 27.65 8.41 10.20
N PHE A 1171 28.16 8.07 9.00
CA PHE A 1171 29.48 7.50 8.81
C PHE A 1171 30.55 8.29 9.56
N ALA A 1172 31.48 7.58 10.21
CA ALA A 1172 32.75 8.13 10.63
C ALA A 1172 33.75 8.07 9.46
N ASP A 1173 34.47 9.16 9.23
CA ASP A 1173 35.55 9.29 8.25
C ASP A 1173 36.68 10.11 8.90
N ASP A 1174 37.65 9.41 9.51
CA ASP A 1174 38.70 10.05 10.32
C ASP A 1174 39.75 10.72 9.43
N ARG A 1175 39.80 12.06 9.48
CA ARG A 1175 40.85 12.85 8.83
C ARG A 1175 41.88 13.35 9.82
N PHE A 1176 43.00 12.65 9.89
CA PHE A 1176 44.28 13.25 10.28
C PHE A 1176 44.97 13.81 9.04
N THR A 1177 45.09 15.13 8.96
CA THR A 1177 45.90 15.83 7.95
C THR A 1177 46.61 17.03 8.59
N ASP A 1178 47.78 16.80 9.16
CA ASP A 1178 48.75 17.86 9.46
C ASP A 1178 49.77 17.94 8.31
N ASP A 1179 49.95 19.15 7.77
CA ASP A 1179 50.99 19.52 6.81
C ASP A 1179 52.03 20.37 7.57
N PRO A 1180 53.34 20.13 7.38
CA PRO A 1180 54.11 21.27 6.87
C PRO A 1180 55.25 20.90 5.90
N PHE A 1181 55.22 21.53 4.73
CA PHE A 1181 56.40 21.78 3.91
C PHE A 1181 57.46 22.63 4.64
N THR A 1182 58.69 22.12 4.81
CA THR A 1182 59.95 22.91 4.73
C THR A 1182 61.20 22.01 4.79
N GLY A 1183 62.18 22.23 3.90
CA GLY A 1183 63.58 21.78 4.12
C GLY A 1183 64.27 20.91 3.05
N ASN A 1184 65.08 21.56 2.21
CA ASN A 1184 66.37 21.12 1.64
C ASN A 1184 66.57 19.77 0.87
N ARG A 1185 67.10 19.96 -0.35
CA ARG A 1185 68.08 19.15 -1.13
C ARG A 1185 69.25 18.54 -0.31
N PRO A 1186 70.14 17.67 -0.89
CA PRO A 1186 70.03 16.81 -2.10
C PRO A 1186 70.62 15.37 -1.92
N SER A 1187 70.43 14.45 -2.90
CA SER A 1187 71.53 13.70 -3.58
C SER A 1187 71.05 12.57 -4.51
N ASP A 1188 71.60 12.55 -5.73
CA ASP A 1188 71.81 11.39 -6.64
C ASP A 1188 73.07 10.61 -6.14
N PRO A 1189 73.50 9.39 -6.58
CA PRO A 1189 73.21 8.74 -7.89
C PRO A 1189 73.26 7.17 -8.03
N ARG A 1190 72.99 6.67 -9.26
CA ARG A 1190 73.30 5.31 -9.83
C ARG A 1190 72.40 4.14 -9.35
N PHE A 1191 72.22 3.01 -10.05
CA PHE A 1191 72.56 2.52 -11.41
C PHE A 1191 71.23 2.18 -12.13
N GLY A 1192 71.05 2.14 -13.47
CA GLY A 1192 71.76 1.35 -14.51
C GLY A 1192 71.06 -0.02 -14.70
N GLY A 1193 70.64 -0.47 -15.89
CA GLY A 1193 70.71 0.12 -17.24
C GLY A 1193 69.90 -0.71 -18.27
N ASP A 1194 70.11 -0.45 -19.57
CA ASP A 1194 69.56 -1.11 -20.78
C ASP A 1194 68.01 -1.09 -20.98
N GLY A 1195 67.46 -0.87 -22.19
CA GLY A 1195 68.10 -0.60 -23.49
C GLY A 1195 67.10 -0.09 -24.57
N SER A 1196 67.63 0.16 -25.78
CA SER A 1196 66.96 0.63 -27.02
C SER A 1196 65.62 -0.04 -27.40
N GLY A 1197 64.67 0.59 -28.12
CA GLY A 1197 64.59 1.96 -28.67
C GLY A 1197 64.17 2.05 -30.16
N ARG A 1198 63.27 3.01 -30.48
CA ARG A 1198 62.89 3.54 -31.83
C ARG A 1198 62.14 2.63 -32.85
N ASP A 1199 60.85 2.94 -33.06
CA ASP A 1199 60.22 3.58 -34.25
C ASP A 1199 61.08 3.96 -35.49
N PRO A 1200 60.51 4.37 -36.67
CA PRO A 1200 59.11 4.37 -37.15
C PRO A 1200 58.93 3.97 -38.66
N TYR A 1201 57.71 4.14 -39.23
CA TYR A 1201 57.35 4.27 -40.69
C TYR A 1201 57.53 3.01 -41.60
N ALA A 1202 56.85 2.84 -42.76
CA ALA A 1202 55.65 3.45 -43.40
C ALA A 1202 55.13 2.50 -44.55
N ASP A 1203 54.28 3.02 -45.45
CA ASP A 1203 53.95 2.55 -46.82
C ASP A 1203 53.02 1.30 -46.99
N ASP A 1204 52.16 1.20 -48.03
CA ASP A 1204 51.35 2.24 -48.70
C ASP A 1204 50.15 1.65 -49.50
N ASP A 1205 49.23 2.53 -49.89
CA ASP A 1205 48.33 2.61 -51.07
C ASP A 1205 47.25 1.56 -51.50
N ALA A 1206 46.06 2.13 -51.73
CA ALA A 1206 44.96 1.88 -52.67
C ALA A 1206 44.63 0.51 -53.33
N SER A 1207 43.34 0.10 -53.25
CA SER A 1207 42.38 0.12 -54.40
C SER A 1207 40.96 -0.41 -54.05
N GLY A 1208 39.91 0.17 -54.67
CA GLY A 1208 38.53 -0.36 -54.68
C GLY A 1208 38.04 -0.59 -56.13
N PRO A 1209 36.73 -0.50 -56.48
CA PRO A 1209 35.54 -0.37 -55.62
C PRO A 1209 34.26 -1.15 -56.12
N ARG A 1210 33.15 -1.01 -55.37
CA ARG A 1210 31.70 -1.07 -55.81
C ARG A 1210 31.05 -2.36 -56.37
N SER A 1211 30.11 -2.89 -55.55
CA SER A 1211 28.70 -3.26 -55.85
C SER A 1211 28.31 -4.31 -56.92
N PHE A 1212 27.32 -5.16 -56.58
CA PHE A 1212 26.04 -5.25 -57.32
C PHE A 1212 24.89 -5.80 -56.43
N ARG A 1213 23.65 -5.89 -56.95
CA ARG A 1213 22.37 -6.10 -56.22
C ARG A 1213 21.36 -6.86 -57.10
N ASN A 1214 20.37 -7.53 -56.50
CA ASN A 1214 19.30 -8.36 -57.12
C ASN A 1214 19.83 -9.67 -57.73
N GLY A 1215 19.06 -10.75 -57.96
CA GLY A 1215 17.63 -11.10 -57.76
C GLY A 1215 17.38 -12.47 -58.44
N SER A 1216 16.23 -13.19 -58.36
CA SER A 1216 14.91 -12.94 -57.76
C SER A 1216 14.13 -14.28 -57.64
N ALA A 1217 12.99 -14.27 -56.93
CA ALA A 1217 11.84 -15.19 -57.04
C ALA A 1217 12.02 -16.70 -56.74
N GLN A 1218 11.47 -17.11 -55.59
CA GLN A 1218 10.14 -17.76 -55.54
C GLN A 1218 9.34 -17.21 -54.36
#